data_AF-A0A7T5VC11-F1
#
_entry.id   AF-A0A7T5VC11-F1
#
_cell.length_a   1.000
_cell.length_b   1.000
_cell.length_c   1.000
_cell.angle_alpha   90.00
_cell.angle_beta   90.00
_cell.angle_gamma   90.00
#
_symmetry.space_group_name_H-M   'P 1'
#
loop_
_entity.id
_entity.type
_entity.pdbx_description
1 polymer ?
#
loop_
_entity_poly.entity_id
_entity_poly.type
_entity_poly.pdbx_seq_one_letter_code
_entity_poly.pdbx_strand_id
1 'polypeptide(L)'
;MRLQTVCLRFLLMVLLATGFFSCHALAAGSPLTITDSLGRQLTLTSPPQRVVCLLSSVTDLLVALDRTELLVGLTRQDLLNHSALQVKSIGGFFDPDLPAITAVRPDLIIAATSHRSLLQQWLDDPQQQTTVLFFREGSLEDGFARMAAIGALVDRKQQAQVIIDRNREQIALVQSRLKELSPEQRKRVARVAAGPEKLFCPGDDSFQNEMIRAAGGTPPHWEKDGGFFSVDVTAWQTFNPQIIYGCNSNMEAVQAILSRKGFKEVEAVRNRAIHQLPCSVACQVTPHVGAAVQWLAASFHPELMADTGKAVSSNTLRGEHPLTVALPYVASAHVLSHRVNDADFKSLVIRFTTPQVILSTAEENRGPVQAVGNTFIPMHASLGHMQFGVEQVRRDVAANLGYNRKTYAGMMTGADMDNLSVQVQREDGLEAVALVTAGVRGNAQRLSRDIGYSYPSGTINILLLTNRRLTAAAMARAIITATEAKTAALLDLDIRSTALPRLYRATGTGTDSMIVVQGEGPPVSYTGGHGKIGELIARAVHAGVTEALIGQNGIRAGRDVLQRLHERNLSLEQLAQLYPSPLSEQQLVRRLELALVDPLIAGFVETALLISDEEENGLISDLQSFDLLCVSMGERLSGRKNLVPTTISIPDALPSVMARAFGVLVAGVNASTEKTVGENISDRQTYSKDTPRGFLSATSNSMILNQGADQ
;
A
#
# COMPACT_ATOMS: atom_id res chain seq x y z
N MET A 1 0.74 -71.69 12.87
CA MET A 1 1.36 -70.38 13.18
C MET A 1 1.40 -69.36 12.03
N ARG A 2 1.16 -69.71 10.75
CA ARG A 2 1.16 -68.71 9.64
C ARG A 2 -0.22 -68.15 9.25
N LEU A 3 -1.32 -68.75 9.69
CA LEU A 3 -2.67 -68.29 9.34
C LEU A 3 -3.23 -67.21 10.29
N GLN A 4 -2.86 -67.26 11.58
CA GLN A 4 -3.31 -66.27 12.58
C GLN A 4 -2.68 -64.88 12.37
N THR A 5 -1.46 -64.81 11.85
CA THR A 5 -0.74 -63.54 11.62
C THR A 5 -1.27 -62.78 10.40
N VAL A 6 -1.87 -63.47 9.43
CA VAL A 6 -2.46 -62.85 8.22
C VAL A 6 -3.84 -62.27 8.53
N CYS A 7 -4.68 -62.97 9.30
CA CYS A 7 -5.97 -62.43 9.76
C CYS A 7 -5.81 -61.19 10.65
N LEU A 8 -4.80 -61.16 11.53
CA LEU A 8 -4.58 -60.01 12.41
C LEU A 8 -4.10 -58.76 11.63
N ARG A 9 -3.29 -58.94 10.58
CA ARG A 9 -2.85 -57.84 9.71
C ARG A 9 -3.96 -57.32 8.78
N PHE A 10 -4.86 -58.20 8.34
CA PHE A 10 -6.02 -57.78 7.54
C PHE A 10 -7.05 -57.02 8.39
N LEU A 11 -7.29 -57.46 9.63
CA LEU A 11 -8.17 -56.77 10.58
C LEU A 11 -7.60 -55.39 10.99
N LEU A 12 -6.27 -55.28 11.15
CA LEU A 12 -5.61 -54.00 11.45
C LEU A 12 -5.64 -53.02 10.26
N MET A 13 -5.51 -53.53 9.02
CA MET A 13 -5.63 -52.69 7.82
C MET A 13 -7.06 -52.22 7.55
N VAL A 14 -8.08 -53.04 7.85
CA VAL A 14 -9.48 -52.61 7.76
C VAL A 14 -9.81 -51.58 8.84
N LEU A 15 -9.30 -51.74 10.07
CA LEU A 15 -9.46 -50.74 11.14
C LEU A 15 -8.73 -49.41 10.86
N LEU A 16 -7.57 -49.45 10.18
CA LEU A 16 -6.87 -48.24 9.71
C LEU A 16 -7.54 -47.58 8.50
N ALA A 17 -8.20 -48.35 7.63
CA ALA A 17 -8.97 -47.82 6.49
C ALA A 17 -10.33 -47.24 6.93
N THR A 18 -10.98 -47.81 7.95
CA THR A 18 -12.21 -47.24 8.53
C THR A 18 -11.94 -46.08 9.47
N GLY A 19 -10.72 -45.95 10.02
CA GLY A 19 -10.30 -44.79 10.83
C GLY A 19 -10.07 -43.50 10.03
N PHE A 20 -9.89 -43.59 8.70
CA PHE A 20 -9.72 -42.44 7.81
C PHE A 20 -11.02 -41.94 7.15
N PHE A 21 -12.12 -42.68 7.32
CA PHE A 21 -13.47 -42.27 6.88
C PHE A 21 -14.40 -41.86 8.04
N SER A 22 -13.82 -41.59 9.21
CA SER A 22 -14.52 -40.95 10.32
C SER A 22 -14.64 -39.45 10.07
N CYS A 23 -15.71 -39.08 9.38
CA CYS A 23 -16.42 -37.82 9.58
C CYS A 23 -15.54 -36.55 9.52
N HIS A 24 -15.29 -36.05 8.30
CA HIS A 24 -15.41 -34.61 8.10
C HIS A 24 -16.89 -34.26 8.28
N ALA A 25 -17.39 -34.31 9.52
CA ALA A 25 -18.53 -33.50 9.86
C ALA A 25 -18.06 -32.08 9.61
N LEU A 26 -18.51 -31.50 8.49
CA LEU A 26 -18.64 -30.06 8.35
C LEU A 26 -19.16 -29.59 9.70
N ALA A 27 -18.32 -28.89 10.46
CA ALA A 27 -18.82 -28.11 11.58
C ALA A 27 -19.75 -27.09 10.92
N ALA A 28 -21.03 -27.44 10.82
CA ALA A 28 -22.09 -26.51 10.47
C ALA A 28 -22.04 -25.50 11.60
N GLY A 29 -21.33 -24.39 11.36
CA GLY A 29 -21.24 -23.30 12.31
C GLY A 29 -22.65 -22.93 12.73
N SER A 30 -22.87 -22.77 14.03
CA SER A 30 -24.16 -22.30 14.54
C SER A 30 -24.61 -21.09 13.73
N PRO A 31 -25.90 -21.01 13.34
CA PRO A 31 -26.39 -19.90 12.53
C PRO A 31 -26.02 -18.57 13.18
N LEU A 32 -25.36 -17.70 12.40
CA LEU A 32 -24.89 -16.40 12.87
C LEU A 32 -25.91 -15.34 12.50
N THR A 33 -26.53 -14.72 13.50
CA THR A 33 -27.42 -13.58 13.29
C THR A 33 -26.64 -12.28 13.42
N ILE A 34 -26.72 -11.44 12.41
CA ILE A 34 -26.11 -10.11 12.36
C ILE A 34 -27.21 -9.08 12.10
N THR A 35 -27.15 -7.97 12.81
CA THR A 35 -27.98 -6.79 12.53
C THR A 35 -27.18 -5.81 11.69
N ASP A 36 -27.68 -5.44 10.53
CA ASP A 36 -27.04 -4.43 9.67
C ASP A 36 -27.43 -3.00 10.07
N SER A 37 -26.81 -1.98 9.45
CA SER A 37 -27.10 -0.58 9.77
C SER A 37 -28.47 -0.08 9.27
N LEU A 38 -29.25 -0.92 8.59
CA LEU A 38 -30.67 -0.65 8.28
C LEU A 38 -31.62 -1.27 9.31
N GLY A 39 -31.09 -1.91 10.37
CA GLY A 39 -31.87 -2.58 11.40
C GLY A 39 -32.40 -3.95 10.99
N ARG A 40 -31.94 -4.51 9.86
CA ARG A 40 -32.36 -5.84 9.39
C ARG A 40 -31.58 -6.92 10.13
N GLN A 41 -32.28 -7.91 10.68
CA GLN A 41 -31.65 -9.11 11.23
C GLN A 41 -31.47 -10.14 10.11
N LEU A 42 -30.22 -10.50 9.85
CA LEU A 42 -29.85 -11.42 8.80
C LEU A 42 -29.18 -12.63 9.45
N THR A 43 -29.70 -13.82 9.16
CA THR A 43 -29.16 -15.06 9.71
C THR A 43 -28.43 -15.82 8.62
N LEU A 44 -27.12 -15.99 8.81
CA LEU A 44 -26.27 -16.78 7.93
C LEU A 44 -26.22 -18.21 8.47
N THR A 45 -26.64 -19.17 7.65
CA THR A 45 -26.63 -20.60 8.01
C THR A 45 -25.24 -21.22 7.90
N SER A 46 -24.30 -20.54 7.25
CA SER A 46 -22.89 -20.92 7.13
C SER A 46 -21.99 -19.69 7.03
N PRO A 47 -20.72 -19.76 7.44
CA PRO A 47 -19.76 -18.67 7.23
C PRO A 47 -19.61 -18.33 5.73
N PRO A 48 -19.50 -17.03 5.36
CA PRO A 48 -19.37 -16.63 3.96
C PRO A 48 -18.06 -17.17 3.36
N GLN A 49 -18.10 -17.53 2.08
CA GLN A 49 -16.96 -18.06 1.32
C GLN A 49 -16.64 -17.20 0.09
N ARG A 50 -17.57 -16.34 -0.36
CA ARG A 50 -17.44 -15.54 -1.59
C ARG A 50 -17.97 -14.13 -1.39
N VAL A 51 -17.10 -13.27 -0.88
CA VAL A 51 -17.43 -11.89 -0.49
C VAL A 51 -17.10 -10.91 -1.61
N VAL A 52 -18.10 -10.13 -2.02
CA VAL A 52 -17.90 -8.86 -2.74
C VAL A 52 -17.89 -7.74 -1.71
N CYS A 53 -16.82 -6.94 -1.69
CA CYS A 53 -16.69 -5.82 -0.77
C CYS A 53 -16.66 -4.49 -1.52
N LEU A 54 -17.65 -3.64 -1.22
CA LEU A 54 -17.76 -2.27 -1.73
C LEU A 54 -17.25 -1.21 -0.73
N LEU A 55 -16.70 -1.63 0.42
CA LEU A 55 -16.25 -0.75 1.50
C LEU A 55 -14.76 -0.96 1.77
N SER A 56 -13.91 0.04 1.48
CA SER A 56 -12.47 -0.08 1.75
C SER A 56 -12.17 -0.35 3.23
N SER A 57 -12.95 0.24 4.14
CA SER A 57 -12.80 0.05 5.59
C SER A 57 -12.99 -1.41 6.02
N VAL A 58 -13.80 -2.17 5.29
CA VAL A 58 -13.98 -3.61 5.49
C VAL A 58 -12.89 -4.40 4.78
N THR A 59 -12.47 -3.98 3.58
CA THR A 59 -11.33 -4.59 2.89
C THR A 59 -10.06 -4.52 3.75
N ASP A 60 -9.75 -3.34 4.31
CA ASP A 60 -8.62 -3.12 5.23
C ASP A 60 -8.73 -4.01 6.48
N LEU A 61 -9.94 -4.19 7.00
CA LEU A 61 -10.18 -5.07 8.14
C LEU A 61 -9.95 -6.54 7.79
N LEU A 62 -10.41 -7.02 6.63
CA LEU A 62 -10.19 -8.40 6.20
C LEU A 62 -8.70 -8.69 5.96
N VAL A 63 -7.94 -7.70 5.50
CA VAL A 63 -6.48 -7.77 5.44
C VAL A 63 -5.90 -7.89 6.86
N ALA A 64 -6.30 -7.01 7.79
CA ALA A 64 -5.82 -7.03 9.17
C ALA A 64 -6.20 -8.31 9.95
N LEU A 65 -7.28 -9.00 9.54
CA LEU A 65 -7.75 -10.25 10.14
C LEU A 65 -7.19 -11.51 9.45
N ASP A 66 -6.37 -11.35 8.41
CA ASP A 66 -5.84 -12.42 7.57
C ASP A 66 -6.96 -13.31 7.00
N ARG A 67 -7.98 -12.66 6.40
CA ARG A 67 -9.17 -13.30 5.81
C ARG A 67 -9.43 -12.86 4.37
N THR A 68 -8.37 -12.52 3.63
CA THR A 68 -8.47 -11.99 2.26
C THR A 68 -8.85 -13.05 1.24
N GLU A 69 -8.69 -14.34 1.56
CA GLU A 69 -9.08 -15.48 0.71
C GLU A 69 -10.60 -15.55 0.45
N LEU A 70 -11.40 -14.85 1.26
CA LEU A 70 -12.85 -14.74 1.08
C LEU A 70 -13.25 -13.80 -0.06
N LEU A 71 -12.36 -12.91 -0.50
CA LEU A 71 -12.69 -11.83 -1.42
C LEU A 71 -12.73 -12.31 -2.88
N VAL A 72 -13.86 -12.10 -3.55
CA VAL A 72 -14.05 -12.44 -4.98
C VAL A 72 -14.34 -11.22 -5.85
N GLY A 73 -14.66 -10.07 -5.24
CA GLY A 73 -14.78 -8.78 -5.93
C GLY A 73 -14.44 -7.60 -5.04
N LEU A 74 -13.64 -6.67 -5.56
CA LEU A 74 -13.23 -5.42 -4.90
C LEU A 74 -13.43 -4.19 -5.79
N THR A 75 -13.58 -3.03 -5.16
CA THR A 75 -13.63 -1.77 -5.89
C THR A 75 -12.31 -1.49 -6.62
N ARG A 76 -12.35 -0.70 -7.70
CA ARG A 76 -11.13 -0.24 -8.41
C ARG A 76 -10.13 0.39 -7.44
N GLN A 77 -10.60 1.22 -6.51
CA GLN A 77 -9.74 1.86 -5.52
C GLN A 77 -9.09 0.85 -4.56
N ASP A 78 -9.83 -0.16 -4.13
CA ASP A 78 -9.30 -1.20 -3.24
C ASP A 78 -8.24 -2.04 -3.93
N LEU A 79 -8.39 -2.35 -5.22
CA LEU A 79 -7.36 -3.05 -5.99
C LEU A 79 -6.09 -2.21 -6.17
N LEU A 80 -6.19 -0.88 -6.23
CA LEU A 80 -5.03 0.01 -6.25
C LEU A 80 -4.32 0.08 -4.87
N ASN A 81 -5.10 0.04 -3.78
CA ASN A 81 -4.59 0.09 -2.41
C ASN A 81 -4.02 -1.27 -1.96
N HIS A 82 -4.61 -2.36 -2.42
CA HIS A 82 -4.29 -3.75 -2.07
C HIS A 82 -3.90 -4.54 -3.31
N SER A 83 -2.95 -4.03 -4.09
CA SER A 83 -2.54 -4.61 -5.39
C SER A 83 -1.94 -6.02 -5.31
N ALA A 84 -1.62 -6.50 -4.11
CA ALA A 84 -1.25 -7.89 -3.87
C ALA A 84 -2.43 -8.88 -4.00
N LEU A 85 -3.67 -8.40 -3.84
CA LEU A 85 -4.89 -9.20 -3.92
C LEU A 85 -5.26 -9.43 -5.39
N GLN A 86 -5.31 -10.70 -5.80
CA GLN A 86 -5.74 -11.09 -7.14
C GLN A 86 -7.25 -11.30 -7.16
N VAL A 87 -8.00 -10.20 -7.09
CA VAL A 87 -9.46 -10.20 -6.98
C VAL A 87 -10.07 -9.44 -8.17
N LYS A 88 -11.25 -9.83 -8.64
CA LYS A 88 -11.90 -9.18 -9.79
C LYS A 88 -12.35 -7.76 -9.43
N SER A 89 -12.16 -6.81 -10.34
CA SER A 89 -12.76 -5.48 -10.20
C SER A 89 -14.28 -5.56 -10.36
N ILE A 90 -15.00 -4.89 -9.46
CA ILE A 90 -16.46 -4.76 -9.50
C ILE A 90 -16.92 -3.31 -9.66
N GLY A 91 -16.13 -2.48 -10.34
CA GLY A 91 -16.39 -1.06 -10.54
C GLY A 91 -15.90 -0.18 -9.39
N GLY A 92 -16.38 1.06 -9.32
CA GLY A 92 -16.01 2.00 -8.26
C GLY A 92 -16.97 1.98 -7.08
N PHE A 93 -16.64 2.75 -6.04
CA PHE A 93 -17.53 2.93 -4.90
C PHE A 93 -18.86 3.59 -5.30
N PHE A 94 -18.80 4.69 -6.07
CA PHE A 94 -19.99 5.44 -6.49
C PHE A 94 -20.71 4.83 -7.71
N ASP A 95 -20.03 3.94 -8.44
CA ASP A 95 -20.45 3.36 -9.71
C ASP A 95 -20.06 1.86 -9.80
N PRO A 96 -20.59 0.99 -8.93
CA PRO A 96 -20.27 -0.43 -8.99
C PRO A 96 -20.89 -1.11 -10.22
N ASP A 97 -20.17 -2.07 -10.79
CA ASP A 97 -20.53 -2.81 -12.00
C ASP A 97 -21.38 -4.03 -11.63
N LEU A 98 -22.71 -3.90 -11.76
CA LEU A 98 -23.65 -4.96 -11.37
C LEU A 98 -23.49 -6.26 -12.17
N PRO A 99 -23.30 -6.24 -13.50
CA PRO A 99 -22.89 -7.43 -14.26
C PRO A 99 -21.63 -8.11 -13.72
N ALA A 100 -20.58 -7.34 -13.39
CA ALA A 100 -19.35 -7.90 -12.85
C ALA A 100 -19.56 -8.55 -11.47
N ILE A 101 -20.34 -7.92 -10.58
CA ILE A 101 -20.74 -8.48 -9.29
C ILE A 101 -21.51 -9.79 -9.48
N THR A 102 -22.46 -9.82 -10.41
CA THR A 102 -23.26 -11.03 -10.69
C THR A 102 -22.37 -12.17 -11.21
N ALA A 103 -21.43 -11.87 -12.09
CA ALA A 103 -20.54 -12.85 -12.70
C ALA A 103 -19.62 -13.57 -11.68
N VAL A 104 -19.26 -12.92 -10.57
CA VAL A 104 -18.45 -13.54 -9.52
C VAL A 104 -19.25 -14.39 -8.54
N ARG A 105 -20.58 -14.44 -8.67
CA ARG A 105 -21.48 -15.28 -7.85
C ARG A 105 -21.16 -15.18 -6.35
N PRO A 106 -21.33 -14.00 -5.73
CA PRO A 106 -21.08 -13.83 -4.31
C PRO A 106 -22.14 -14.53 -3.45
N ASP A 107 -21.74 -15.03 -2.29
CA ASP A 107 -22.69 -15.41 -1.22
C ASP A 107 -22.92 -14.25 -0.24
N LEU A 108 -22.04 -13.25 -0.25
CA LEU A 108 -22.16 -12.04 0.54
C LEU A 108 -21.71 -10.80 -0.25
N ILE A 109 -22.51 -9.75 -0.21
CA ILE A 109 -22.15 -8.40 -0.64
C ILE A 109 -22.12 -7.49 0.58
N ILE A 110 -20.99 -6.82 0.81
CA ILE A 110 -20.83 -5.81 1.86
C ILE A 110 -20.82 -4.42 1.23
N ALA A 111 -21.74 -3.55 1.66
CA ALA A 111 -21.99 -2.26 1.00
C ALA A 111 -22.30 -1.12 1.97
N ALA A 112 -22.13 0.12 1.51
CA ALA A 112 -22.63 1.30 2.22
C ALA A 112 -24.16 1.38 2.12
N THR A 113 -24.82 1.97 3.12
CA THR A 113 -26.28 2.23 3.07
C THR A 113 -26.71 3.03 1.85
N SER A 114 -25.83 3.87 1.27
CA SER A 114 -26.06 4.61 0.02
C SER A 114 -26.20 3.73 -1.21
N HIS A 115 -25.70 2.49 -1.19
CA HIS A 115 -25.79 1.56 -2.32
C HIS A 115 -27.13 0.80 -2.36
N ARG A 116 -28.03 1.01 -1.38
CA ARG A 116 -29.25 0.22 -1.24
C ARG A 116 -30.11 0.21 -2.50
N SER A 117 -30.39 1.37 -3.09
CA SER A 117 -31.21 1.48 -4.30
C SER A 117 -30.58 0.79 -5.50
N LEU A 118 -29.25 0.83 -5.59
CA LEU A 118 -28.50 0.22 -6.69
C LEU A 118 -28.45 -1.30 -6.57
N LEU A 119 -28.42 -1.83 -5.35
CA LEU A 119 -28.37 -3.27 -5.09
C LEU A 119 -29.77 -3.90 -4.92
N GLN A 120 -30.84 -3.19 -5.30
CA GLN A 120 -32.22 -3.62 -5.11
C GLN A 120 -32.51 -5.00 -5.75
N GLN A 121 -31.86 -5.31 -6.89
CA GLN A 121 -32.00 -6.62 -7.53
C GLN A 121 -31.56 -7.80 -6.65
N TRP A 122 -30.67 -7.58 -5.67
CA TRP A 122 -30.27 -8.59 -4.70
C TRP A 122 -31.17 -8.65 -3.46
N LEU A 123 -32.05 -7.66 -3.29
CA LEU A 123 -32.96 -7.55 -2.15
C LEU A 123 -34.35 -8.12 -2.47
N ASP A 124 -34.75 -8.06 -3.74
CA ASP A 124 -36.11 -8.41 -4.18
C ASP A 124 -36.30 -9.88 -4.56
N ASP A 125 -35.22 -10.65 -4.72
CA ASP A 125 -35.29 -12.07 -5.09
C ASP A 125 -35.13 -12.99 -3.87
N PRO A 126 -36.23 -13.54 -3.32
CA PRO A 126 -36.18 -14.45 -2.18
C PRO A 126 -35.55 -15.81 -2.49
N GLN A 127 -35.29 -16.15 -3.77
CA GLN A 127 -34.55 -17.36 -4.14
C GLN A 127 -33.03 -17.12 -4.21
N GLN A 128 -32.59 -15.88 -4.03
CA GLN A 128 -31.19 -15.52 -4.19
C GLN A 128 -30.37 -15.94 -2.97
N GLN A 129 -29.29 -16.69 -3.22
CA GLN A 129 -28.38 -17.19 -2.18
C GLN A 129 -27.41 -16.10 -1.66
N THR A 130 -27.42 -14.91 -2.26
CA THR A 130 -26.53 -13.81 -1.90
C THR A 130 -27.15 -12.96 -0.79
N THR A 131 -26.48 -12.89 0.36
CA THR A 131 -26.84 -11.94 1.42
C THR A 131 -26.24 -10.56 1.13
N VAL A 132 -26.96 -9.47 1.38
CA VAL A 132 -26.41 -8.10 1.31
C VAL A 132 -26.38 -7.47 2.70
N LEU A 133 -25.21 -7.09 3.17
CA LEU A 133 -25.00 -6.37 4.43
C LEU A 133 -24.72 -4.89 4.17
N PHE A 134 -25.53 -4.01 4.78
CA PHE A 134 -25.32 -2.58 4.70
C PHE A 134 -24.71 -2.02 5.99
N PHE A 135 -23.65 -1.23 5.84
CA PHE A 135 -23.05 -0.49 6.95
C PHE A 135 -23.15 1.01 6.74
N ARG A 136 -23.37 1.72 7.85
CA ARG A 136 -23.29 3.18 7.93
C ARG A 136 -21.87 3.59 8.35
N GLU A 137 -21.40 4.72 7.83
CA GLU A 137 -20.14 5.36 8.25
C GLU A 137 -20.43 6.72 8.91
N GLY A 138 -21.25 6.70 9.97
CA GLY A 138 -21.72 7.92 10.65
C GLY A 138 -20.78 8.35 11.77
N SER A 139 -20.45 7.45 12.69
CA SER A 139 -19.64 7.73 13.89
C SER A 139 -18.45 6.75 14.04
N LEU A 140 -17.55 7.04 14.99
CA LEU A 140 -16.50 6.11 15.40
C LEU A 140 -17.10 4.81 15.97
N GLU A 141 -18.21 4.91 16.70
CA GLU A 141 -18.90 3.74 17.27
C GLU A 141 -19.53 2.87 16.19
N ASP A 142 -20.10 3.46 15.12
CA ASP A 142 -20.56 2.69 13.96
C ASP A 142 -19.40 1.88 13.34
N GLY A 143 -18.21 2.47 13.27
CA GLY A 143 -17.01 1.80 12.79
C GLY A 143 -16.58 0.64 13.68
N PHE A 144 -16.59 0.80 15.00
CA PHE A 144 -16.25 -0.28 15.95
C PHE A 144 -17.30 -1.40 15.93
N ALA A 145 -18.59 -1.06 15.85
CA ALA A 145 -19.66 -2.03 15.71
C ALA A 145 -19.52 -2.84 14.40
N ARG A 146 -19.18 -2.17 13.30
CA ARG A 146 -18.86 -2.83 12.02
C ARG A 146 -17.68 -3.78 12.18
N MET A 147 -16.57 -3.35 12.80
CA MET A 147 -15.41 -4.22 13.00
C MET A 147 -15.77 -5.47 13.81
N ALA A 148 -16.56 -5.32 14.87
CA ALA A 148 -17.02 -6.44 15.68
C ALA A 148 -17.92 -7.39 14.89
N ALA A 149 -18.86 -6.85 14.09
CA ALA A 149 -19.76 -7.64 13.25
C ALA A 149 -18.99 -8.43 12.18
N ILE A 150 -18.07 -7.78 11.47
CA ILE A 150 -17.22 -8.45 10.47
C ILE A 150 -16.31 -9.49 11.15
N GLY A 151 -15.70 -9.17 12.29
CA GLY A 151 -14.89 -10.12 13.04
C GLY A 151 -15.67 -11.38 13.45
N ALA A 152 -16.92 -11.23 13.88
CA ALA A 152 -17.79 -12.38 14.16
C ALA A 152 -18.13 -13.16 12.88
N LEU A 153 -18.44 -12.47 11.79
CA LEU A 153 -18.78 -13.03 10.49
C LEU A 153 -17.68 -13.91 9.90
N VAL A 154 -16.42 -13.52 10.09
CA VAL A 154 -15.25 -14.25 9.55
C VAL A 154 -14.50 -15.05 10.61
N ASP A 155 -15.15 -15.43 11.71
CA ASP A 155 -14.54 -16.26 12.78
C ASP A 155 -13.18 -15.72 13.30
N ARG A 156 -13.15 -14.41 13.52
CA ARG A 156 -12.01 -13.63 14.01
C ARG A 156 -12.44 -12.61 15.07
N LYS A 157 -13.45 -12.97 15.89
CA LYS A 157 -14.04 -12.06 16.90
C LYS A 157 -13.00 -11.53 17.88
N GLN A 158 -12.10 -12.39 18.36
CA GLN A 158 -11.06 -12.00 19.32
C GLN A 158 -10.05 -11.04 18.68
N GLN A 159 -9.60 -11.34 17.46
CA GLN A 159 -8.66 -10.48 16.72
C GLN A 159 -9.29 -9.11 16.40
N ALA A 160 -10.56 -9.08 16.00
CA ALA A 160 -11.29 -7.84 15.79
C ALA A 160 -11.43 -7.03 17.10
N GLN A 161 -11.68 -7.70 18.23
CA GLN A 161 -11.74 -7.03 19.53
C GLN A 161 -10.40 -6.41 19.92
N VAL A 162 -9.27 -7.10 19.69
CA VAL A 162 -7.93 -6.54 19.89
C VAL A 162 -7.71 -5.27 19.06
N ILE A 163 -8.16 -5.25 17.81
CA ILE A 163 -8.10 -4.06 16.94
C ILE A 163 -8.93 -2.93 17.54
N ILE A 164 -10.18 -3.20 17.95
CA ILE A 164 -11.08 -2.20 18.54
C ILE A 164 -10.48 -1.62 19.82
N ASP A 165 -10.02 -2.47 20.73
CA ASP A 165 -9.46 -2.07 22.02
C ASP A 165 -8.22 -1.20 21.84
N ARG A 166 -7.34 -1.57 20.90
CA ARG A 166 -6.18 -0.75 20.52
C ARG A 166 -6.59 0.66 20.07
N ASN A 167 -7.60 0.76 19.19
CA ASN A 167 -8.05 2.07 18.69
C ASN A 167 -8.64 2.92 19.82
N ARG A 168 -9.45 2.33 20.71
CA ARG A 168 -10.00 3.02 21.87
C ARG A 168 -8.91 3.47 22.84
N GLU A 169 -7.93 2.61 23.11
CA GLU A 169 -6.76 2.93 23.93
C GLU A 169 -6.00 4.15 23.36
N GLN A 170 -5.71 4.15 22.06
CA GLN A 170 -5.01 5.25 21.39
C GLN A 170 -5.79 6.57 21.45
N ILE A 171 -7.11 6.52 21.23
CA ILE A 171 -7.98 7.71 21.35
C ILE A 171 -7.99 8.23 22.79
N ALA A 172 -8.11 7.33 23.78
CA ALA A 172 -8.11 7.70 25.18
C ALA A 172 -6.79 8.35 25.61
N LEU A 173 -5.64 7.84 25.14
CA LEU A 173 -4.33 8.44 25.40
C LEU A 173 -4.25 9.89 24.90
N VAL A 174 -4.70 10.15 23.67
CA VAL A 174 -4.76 11.51 23.11
C VAL A 174 -5.67 12.41 23.95
N GLN A 175 -6.87 11.94 24.28
CA GLN A 175 -7.82 12.71 25.08
C GLN A 175 -7.27 13.03 26.48
N SER A 176 -6.60 12.06 27.13
CA SER A 176 -5.94 12.29 28.43
C SER A 176 -4.83 13.33 28.33
N ARG A 177 -4.00 13.27 27.29
CA ARG A 177 -2.90 14.22 27.08
C ARG A 177 -3.38 15.65 26.81
N LEU A 178 -4.54 15.78 26.16
CA LEU A 178 -5.13 17.06 25.76
C LEU A 178 -6.24 17.55 26.72
N LYS A 179 -6.42 16.87 27.87
CA LYS A 179 -7.51 17.15 28.81
C LYS A 179 -7.47 18.56 29.39
N GLU A 180 -6.26 19.08 29.63
CA GLU A 180 -6.02 20.39 30.25
C GLU A 180 -6.12 21.56 29.26
N LEU A 181 -6.44 21.31 27.98
CA LEU A 181 -6.64 22.38 27.00
C LEU A 181 -7.92 23.18 27.30
N SER A 182 -7.75 24.49 27.51
CA SER A 182 -8.88 25.43 27.57
C SER A 182 -9.59 25.53 26.21
N PRO A 183 -10.85 25.99 26.17
CA PRO A 183 -11.58 26.21 24.91
C PRO A 183 -10.82 27.09 23.91
N GLU A 184 -10.09 28.10 24.39
CA GLU A 184 -9.31 29.04 23.57
C GLU A 184 -8.02 28.41 23.00
N GLN A 185 -7.49 27.40 23.68
CA GLN A 185 -6.31 26.67 23.21
C GLN A 185 -6.66 25.63 22.14
N ARG A 186 -7.92 25.17 22.08
CA ARG A 186 -8.40 24.23 21.06
C ARG A 186 -8.51 24.92 19.71
N LYS A 187 -7.80 24.39 18.71
CA LYS A 187 -7.79 24.95 17.35
C LYS A 187 -9.14 24.71 16.66
N ARG A 188 -9.65 25.73 15.96
CA ARG A 188 -10.81 25.56 15.06
C ARG A 188 -10.36 24.80 13.82
N VAL A 189 -10.94 23.62 13.57
CA VAL A 189 -10.51 22.73 12.47
C VAL A 189 -11.68 22.39 11.56
N ALA A 190 -11.48 22.44 10.24
CA ALA A 190 -12.48 22.01 9.26
C ALA A 190 -11.99 20.80 8.42
N ARG A 191 -12.82 19.76 8.34
CA ARG A 191 -12.71 18.72 7.30
C ARG A 191 -13.37 19.22 6.02
N VAL A 192 -12.65 19.26 4.90
CA VAL A 192 -13.18 19.81 3.63
C VAL A 192 -13.05 18.88 2.43
N ALA A 193 -14.09 18.87 1.59
CA ALA A 193 -14.04 18.30 0.25
C ALA A 193 -14.47 19.35 -0.78
N ALA A 194 -14.24 19.07 -2.05
CA ALA A 194 -14.58 19.89 -3.19
C ALA A 194 -15.56 19.10 -4.07
N GLY A 195 -16.72 19.72 -4.33
CA GLY A 195 -17.60 19.34 -5.43
C GLY A 195 -17.48 20.35 -6.58
N PRO A 196 -18.36 20.30 -7.58
CA PRO A 196 -18.36 21.24 -8.70
C PRO A 196 -18.43 22.68 -8.21
N GLU A 197 -17.28 23.36 -8.22
CA GLU A 197 -17.06 24.74 -7.80
C GLU A 197 -17.43 25.11 -6.35
N LYS A 198 -17.77 24.15 -5.49
CA LYS A 198 -18.22 24.41 -4.11
C LYS A 198 -17.38 23.67 -3.08
N LEU A 199 -17.13 24.31 -1.94
CA LEU A 199 -16.51 23.69 -0.78
C LEU A 199 -17.57 22.95 0.04
N PHE A 200 -17.27 21.72 0.44
CA PHE A 200 -18.15 20.87 1.23
C PHE A 200 -17.53 20.53 2.58
N CYS A 201 -18.35 20.48 3.62
CA CYS A 201 -18.00 20.00 4.95
C CYS A 201 -18.97 18.89 5.39
N PRO A 202 -18.56 17.97 6.28
CA PRO A 202 -19.44 16.93 6.79
C PRO A 202 -20.39 17.48 7.87
N GLY A 203 -21.47 16.75 8.13
CA GLY A 203 -22.44 16.99 9.22
C GLY A 203 -21.83 17.00 10.61
N ASP A 204 -22.55 17.61 11.55
CA ASP A 204 -22.12 17.80 12.93
C ASP A 204 -21.95 16.48 13.69
N ASP A 205 -22.76 15.48 13.33
CA ASP A 205 -22.75 14.09 13.82
C ASP A 205 -21.72 13.17 13.14
N SER A 206 -20.93 13.70 12.21
CA SER A 206 -19.98 12.90 11.44
C SER A 206 -18.77 12.42 12.25
N PHE A 207 -18.27 11.22 11.92
CA PHE A 207 -17.07 10.66 12.54
C PHE A 207 -15.84 11.54 12.30
N GLN A 208 -15.78 12.28 11.18
CA GLN A 208 -14.71 13.25 10.94
C GLN A 208 -14.71 14.36 11.99
N ASN A 209 -15.88 14.85 12.39
CA ASN A 209 -16.02 15.82 13.47
C ASN A 209 -15.78 15.19 14.84
N GLU A 210 -16.15 13.92 15.06
CA GLU A 210 -15.74 13.17 16.27
C GLU A 210 -14.22 13.04 16.38
N MET A 211 -13.52 12.73 15.29
CA MET A 211 -12.07 12.67 15.23
C MET A 211 -11.43 14.03 15.54
N ILE A 212 -11.98 15.13 15.00
CA ILE A 212 -11.50 16.49 15.34
C ILE A 212 -11.60 16.74 16.84
N ARG A 213 -12.75 16.43 17.45
CA ARG A 213 -12.97 16.61 18.91
C ARG A 213 -12.01 15.73 19.73
N ALA A 214 -11.85 14.47 19.34
CA ALA A 214 -10.95 13.52 19.99
C ALA A 214 -9.48 13.97 19.92
N ALA A 215 -9.09 14.61 18.82
CA ALA A 215 -7.75 15.19 18.61
C ALA A 215 -7.55 16.56 19.27
N GLY A 216 -8.50 17.03 20.10
CA GLY A 216 -8.40 18.31 20.80
C GLY A 216 -8.69 19.53 19.94
N GLY A 217 -9.33 19.36 18.79
CA GLY A 217 -9.83 20.46 17.95
C GLY A 217 -11.28 20.80 18.22
N THR A 218 -11.72 21.93 17.65
CA THR A 218 -13.11 22.40 17.64
C THR A 218 -13.61 22.35 16.20
N PRO A 219 -14.49 21.38 15.83
CA PRO A 219 -15.06 21.34 14.49
C PRO A 219 -16.08 22.48 14.31
N PRO A 220 -16.44 22.83 13.07
CA PRO A 220 -17.58 23.71 12.84
C PRO A 220 -18.88 23.06 13.33
N HIS A 221 -19.84 23.92 13.68
CA HIS A 221 -21.22 23.53 13.98
C HIS A 221 -22.11 24.20 12.94
N TRP A 222 -22.68 23.40 12.05
CA TRP A 222 -23.45 23.89 10.91
C TRP A 222 -24.96 23.74 11.08
N GLU A 223 -25.40 23.17 12.20
CA GLU A 223 -26.81 22.83 12.49
C GLU A 223 -27.38 21.86 11.45
N LYS A 224 -26.53 20.96 10.95
CA LYS A 224 -26.85 19.97 9.93
C LYS A 224 -26.19 18.65 10.25
N ASP A 225 -26.99 17.59 10.29
CA ASP A 225 -26.53 16.21 10.45
C ASP A 225 -26.44 15.50 9.09
N GLY A 226 -25.64 14.43 9.05
CA GLY A 226 -25.50 13.54 7.90
C GLY A 226 -24.32 13.86 6.98
N GLY A 227 -24.54 13.66 5.68
CA GLY A 227 -23.49 13.70 4.67
C GLY A 227 -22.84 15.07 4.45
N PHE A 228 -21.98 15.14 3.45
CA PHE A 228 -21.33 16.40 3.06
C PHE A 228 -22.34 17.38 2.45
N PHE A 229 -22.26 18.65 2.85
CA PHE A 229 -23.04 19.73 2.24
C PHE A 229 -22.14 20.93 1.89
N SER A 230 -22.59 21.72 0.93
CA SER A 230 -21.88 22.92 0.53
C SER A 230 -21.91 23.98 1.63
N VAL A 231 -20.77 24.58 1.90
CA VAL A 231 -20.62 25.64 2.90
C VAL A 231 -20.64 27.01 2.22
N ASP A 232 -21.47 27.91 2.75
CA ASP A 232 -21.56 29.28 2.28
C ASP A 232 -20.35 30.11 2.78
N VAL A 233 -19.92 31.07 1.95
CA VAL A 233 -18.76 31.93 2.25
C VAL A 233 -18.90 32.63 3.61
N THR A 234 -20.08 33.17 3.93
CA THR A 234 -20.30 33.86 5.20
C THR A 234 -20.11 32.91 6.38
N ALA A 235 -20.70 31.72 6.34
CA ALA A 235 -20.57 30.72 7.40
C ALA A 235 -19.12 30.25 7.56
N TRP A 236 -18.41 30.06 6.44
CA TRP A 236 -16.98 29.76 6.42
C TRP A 236 -16.13 30.84 7.08
N GLN A 237 -16.41 32.11 6.77
CA GLN A 237 -15.70 33.25 7.35
C GLN A 237 -16.04 33.46 8.82
N THR A 238 -17.27 33.21 9.24
CA THR A 238 -17.66 33.27 10.66
C THR A 238 -16.95 32.19 11.47
N PHE A 239 -16.88 30.95 10.95
CA PHE A 239 -16.14 29.88 11.61
C PHE A 239 -14.63 30.17 11.64
N ASN A 240 -14.09 30.75 10.57
CA ASN A 240 -12.68 31.13 10.42
C ASN A 240 -11.72 30.01 10.89
N PRO A 241 -11.64 28.88 10.16
CA PRO A 241 -10.81 27.75 10.57
C PRO A 241 -9.35 28.18 10.70
N GLN A 242 -8.69 27.64 11.73
CA GLN A 242 -7.25 27.80 11.96
C GLN A 242 -6.46 26.67 11.30
N ILE A 243 -7.11 25.52 11.12
CA ILE A 243 -6.55 24.35 10.46
C ILE A 243 -7.61 23.79 9.51
N ILE A 244 -7.18 23.37 8.32
CA ILE A 244 -8.01 22.67 7.34
C ILE A 244 -7.37 21.31 7.08
N TYR A 245 -8.18 20.25 6.96
CA TYR A 245 -7.67 19.00 6.41
C TYR A 245 -8.62 18.37 5.38
N GLY A 246 -8.03 17.68 4.41
CA GLY A 246 -8.74 17.00 3.33
C GLY A 246 -8.06 15.71 2.89
N CYS A 247 -8.72 14.93 2.03
CA CYS A 247 -8.15 13.71 1.48
C CYS A 247 -7.34 13.97 0.20
N ASN A 248 -6.36 13.09 -0.08
CA ASN A 248 -5.46 13.23 -1.24
C ASN A 248 -6.18 13.38 -2.58
N SER A 249 -7.23 12.58 -2.82
CA SER A 249 -7.89 12.48 -4.12
C SER A 249 -8.63 13.74 -4.56
N ASN A 250 -8.75 14.75 -3.69
CA ASN A 250 -9.59 15.91 -3.91
C ASN A 250 -8.95 17.23 -3.46
N MET A 251 -7.67 17.18 -3.02
CA MET A 251 -7.01 18.33 -2.41
C MET A 251 -6.70 19.45 -3.41
N GLU A 252 -6.37 19.15 -4.66
CA GLU A 252 -6.12 20.16 -5.69
C GLU A 252 -7.37 21.02 -5.96
N ALA A 253 -8.52 20.35 -6.13
CA ALA A 253 -9.81 21.03 -6.28
C ALA A 253 -10.19 21.85 -5.04
N VAL A 254 -9.91 21.32 -3.84
CA VAL A 254 -10.08 22.07 -2.58
C VAL A 254 -9.22 23.33 -2.59
N GLN A 255 -7.93 23.24 -2.94
CA GLN A 255 -7.03 24.40 -2.99
C GLN A 255 -7.49 25.44 -4.02
N ALA A 256 -7.97 25.00 -5.17
CA ALA A 256 -8.54 25.89 -6.19
C ALA A 256 -9.78 26.64 -5.70
N ILE A 257 -10.56 26.07 -4.77
CA ILE A 257 -11.69 26.77 -4.12
C ILE A 257 -11.19 27.69 -3.01
N LEU A 258 -10.24 27.22 -2.19
CA LEU A 258 -9.67 27.98 -1.09
C LEU A 258 -8.88 29.22 -1.54
N SER A 259 -8.45 29.30 -2.80
CA SER A 259 -7.81 30.48 -3.37
C SER A 259 -8.78 31.58 -3.80
N ARG A 260 -10.09 31.30 -3.81
CA ARG A 260 -11.14 32.24 -4.24
C ARG A 260 -11.43 33.27 -3.14
N LYS A 261 -11.87 34.46 -3.57
CA LYS A 261 -12.36 35.51 -2.65
C LYS A 261 -13.49 34.96 -1.79
N GLY A 262 -13.43 35.20 -0.49
CA GLY A 262 -14.36 34.66 0.49
C GLY A 262 -13.76 33.50 1.29
N PHE A 263 -13.07 32.58 0.62
CA PHE A 263 -12.48 31.40 1.24
C PHE A 263 -11.03 31.61 1.69
N LYS A 264 -10.25 32.40 0.93
CA LYS A 264 -8.81 32.61 1.18
C LYS A 264 -8.48 33.45 2.42
N GLU A 265 -9.48 34.17 2.95
CA GLU A 265 -9.30 35.14 4.01
C GLU A 265 -9.23 34.52 5.42
N VAL A 266 -9.52 33.23 5.57
CA VAL A 266 -9.49 32.54 6.86
C VAL A 266 -8.05 32.26 7.32
N GLU A 267 -7.85 32.13 8.64
CA GLU A 267 -6.54 31.93 9.26
C GLU A 267 -5.77 30.74 8.67
N ALA A 268 -6.44 29.60 8.46
CA ALA A 268 -5.80 28.39 7.93
C ALA A 268 -5.13 28.62 6.58
N VAL A 269 -5.77 29.35 5.65
CA VAL A 269 -5.22 29.61 4.31
C VAL A 269 -4.05 30.59 4.40
N ARG A 270 -4.20 31.67 5.20
CA ARG A 270 -3.13 32.67 5.41
C ARG A 270 -1.87 32.06 6.02
N ASN A 271 -2.05 31.17 6.98
CA ASN A 271 -0.96 30.51 7.70
C ASN A 271 -0.46 29.23 7.02
N ARG A 272 -1.04 28.86 5.86
CA ARG A 272 -0.74 27.62 5.14
C ARG A 272 -0.94 26.35 5.99
N ALA A 273 -1.88 26.38 6.93
CA ALA A 273 -2.25 25.27 7.80
C ALA A 273 -3.31 24.37 7.13
N ILE A 274 -2.97 23.85 5.95
CA ILE A 274 -3.81 22.95 5.16
C ILE A 274 -3.11 21.59 5.12
N HIS A 275 -3.71 20.58 5.74
CA HIS A 275 -3.14 19.24 5.84
C HIS A 275 -3.83 18.28 4.88
N GLN A 276 -3.03 17.47 4.21
CA GLN A 276 -3.49 16.48 3.26
C GLN A 276 -3.27 15.09 3.87
N LEU A 277 -4.35 14.31 3.97
CA LEU A 277 -4.36 12.96 4.53
C LEU A 277 -4.74 11.92 3.45
N PRO A 278 -4.22 10.69 3.53
CA PRO A 278 -4.71 9.56 2.74
C PRO A 278 -6.22 9.35 2.90
N CYS A 279 -6.88 8.92 1.83
CA CYS A 279 -8.33 8.65 1.86
C CYS A 279 -8.71 7.59 2.92
N SER A 280 -7.87 6.57 3.12
CA SER A 280 -8.04 5.53 4.15
C SER A 280 -7.97 6.07 5.59
N VAL A 281 -7.53 7.32 5.77
CA VAL A 281 -7.47 8.00 7.06
C VAL A 281 -8.58 9.05 7.18
N ALA A 282 -8.80 9.83 6.11
CA ALA A 282 -9.67 11.01 6.17
C ALA A 282 -11.14 10.74 5.80
N CYS A 283 -11.44 9.60 5.18
CA CYS A 283 -12.76 9.33 4.58
C CYS A 283 -13.50 8.15 5.18
N GLN A 284 -12.87 7.33 6.03
CA GLN A 284 -13.48 6.11 6.55
C GLN A 284 -12.98 5.79 7.97
N VAL A 285 -13.74 5.00 8.73
CA VAL A 285 -13.30 4.44 10.02
C VAL A 285 -12.63 3.09 9.78
N THR A 286 -11.31 3.10 9.64
CA THR A 286 -10.49 1.91 9.34
C THR A 286 -9.96 1.25 10.60
N PRO A 287 -9.37 0.03 10.52
CA PRO A 287 -8.71 -0.63 11.65
C PRO A 287 -7.64 0.20 12.37
N HIS A 288 -7.22 1.36 11.83
CA HIS A 288 -6.17 2.22 12.35
C HIS A 288 -6.67 3.61 12.77
N VAL A 289 -7.98 3.81 12.98
CA VAL A 289 -8.57 5.12 13.30
C VAL A 289 -7.99 5.79 14.56
N GLY A 290 -7.52 5.02 15.55
CA GLY A 290 -6.84 5.56 16.74
C GLY A 290 -5.53 6.25 16.38
N ALA A 291 -4.74 5.66 15.48
CA ALA A 291 -3.55 6.28 14.92
C ALA A 291 -3.87 7.51 14.07
N ALA A 292 -5.03 7.52 13.38
CA ALA A 292 -5.52 8.70 12.67
C ALA A 292 -5.81 9.87 13.62
N VAL A 293 -6.46 9.60 14.76
CA VAL A 293 -6.70 10.62 15.81
C VAL A 293 -5.39 11.12 16.41
N GLN A 294 -4.41 10.24 16.67
CA GLN A 294 -3.08 10.65 17.11
C GLN A 294 -2.37 11.55 16.07
N TRP A 295 -2.52 11.25 14.78
CA TRP A 295 -1.98 12.08 13.71
C TRP A 295 -2.64 13.46 13.69
N LEU A 296 -3.98 13.52 13.75
CA LEU A 296 -4.68 14.80 13.84
C LEU A 296 -4.23 15.60 15.07
N ALA A 297 -4.10 14.97 16.23
CA ALA A 297 -3.63 15.62 17.44
C ALA A 297 -2.21 16.18 17.29
N ALA A 298 -1.29 15.42 16.70
CA ALA A 298 0.08 15.87 16.41
C ALA A 298 0.10 17.01 15.37
N SER A 299 -0.88 17.07 14.48
CA SER A 299 -1.01 18.17 13.51
C SER A 299 -1.59 19.44 14.14
N PHE A 300 -2.52 19.30 15.09
CA PHE A 300 -3.20 20.43 15.74
C PHE A 300 -2.38 21.04 16.88
N HIS A 301 -1.70 20.17 17.64
CA HIS A 301 -1.01 20.48 18.89
C HIS A 301 0.40 19.88 18.91
N PRO A 302 1.26 20.18 17.91
CA PRO A 302 2.54 19.51 17.74
C PRO A 302 3.43 19.57 18.98
N GLU A 303 3.54 20.75 19.62
CA GLU A 303 4.39 20.96 20.81
C GLU A 303 3.97 20.08 22.00
N LEU A 304 2.65 19.95 22.24
CA LEU A 304 2.12 19.13 23.34
C LEU A 304 2.29 17.63 23.06
N MET A 305 2.15 17.23 21.81
CA MET A 305 2.36 15.84 21.39
C MET A 305 3.84 15.46 21.34
N ALA A 306 4.74 16.44 21.23
CA ALA A 306 6.18 16.23 21.26
C ALA A 306 6.76 16.21 22.69
N ASP A 307 6.11 16.86 23.67
CA ASP A 307 6.58 16.92 25.07
C ASP A 307 6.52 15.56 25.78
N THR A 308 7.66 14.89 25.91
CA THR A 308 7.75 13.58 26.57
C THR A 308 7.40 13.62 28.06
N GLY A 309 7.50 14.78 28.72
CA GLY A 309 7.08 14.97 30.11
C GLY A 309 5.56 14.98 30.29
N LYS A 310 4.81 15.12 29.19
CA LYS A 310 3.35 15.02 29.14
C LYS A 310 2.86 13.64 28.69
N ALA A 311 3.77 12.69 28.46
CA ALA A 311 3.38 11.32 28.16
C ALA A 311 2.56 10.73 29.31
N VAL A 312 1.44 10.09 28.99
CA VAL A 312 0.49 9.58 29.98
C VAL A 312 0.71 8.08 30.24
N SER A 313 1.27 7.38 29.26
CA SER A 313 1.64 5.97 29.34
C SER A 313 3.09 5.77 29.78
N SER A 314 3.36 4.62 30.41
CA SER A 314 4.72 4.18 30.68
C SER A 314 5.35 3.53 29.44
N ASN A 315 6.65 3.71 29.30
CA ASN A 315 7.44 2.98 28.31
C ASN A 315 7.45 1.49 28.67
N THR A 316 7.09 0.62 27.73
CA THR A 316 6.95 -0.81 28.01
C THR A 316 7.12 -1.67 26.77
N LEU A 317 7.59 -2.91 26.95
CA LEU A 317 7.53 -3.96 25.94
C LEU A 317 6.14 -4.60 25.95
N ARG A 318 5.52 -4.75 24.78
CA ARG A 318 4.16 -5.30 24.63
C ARG A 318 4.14 -6.66 23.97
N GLY A 319 5.12 -6.97 23.12
CA GLY A 319 5.20 -8.24 22.42
C GLY A 319 6.55 -8.47 21.76
N GLU A 320 6.83 -9.73 21.48
CA GLU A 320 8.09 -10.18 20.90
C GLU A 320 7.78 -11.24 19.83
N HIS A 321 8.37 -11.04 18.65
CA HIS A 321 8.32 -11.99 17.55
C HIS A 321 9.75 -12.44 17.20
N PRO A 322 10.13 -13.69 17.49
CA PRO A 322 11.47 -14.18 17.23
C PRO A 322 11.72 -14.38 15.73
N LEU A 323 12.94 -14.07 15.30
CA LEU A 323 13.43 -14.27 13.95
C LEU A 323 14.58 -15.27 13.95
N THR A 324 14.73 -16.01 12.85
CA THR A 324 15.86 -16.95 12.68
C THR A 324 16.98 -16.29 11.87
N VAL A 325 18.11 -16.02 12.52
CA VAL A 325 19.36 -15.58 11.88
C VAL A 325 20.48 -16.51 12.35
N ALA A 326 20.80 -17.53 11.54
CA ALA A 326 21.68 -18.64 11.93
C ALA A 326 23.17 -18.34 11.75
N LEU A 327 23.65 -17.22 12.32
CA LEU A 327 25.06 -16.85 12.33
C LEU A 327 25.64 -17.02 13.75
N PRO A 328 26.84 -17.63 13.93
CA PRO A 328 27.37 -17.97 15.27
C PRO A 328 27.53 -16.79 16.24
N TYR A 329 27.74 -15.59 15.70
CA TYR A 329 27.93 -14.37 16.48
C TYR A 329 26.62 -13.61 16.77
N VAL A 330 25.48 -14.13 16.29
CA VAL A 330 24.15 -13.60 16.60
C VAL A 330 23.57 -14.38 17.78
N ALA A 331 23.41 -13.72 18.92
CA ALA A 331 22.84 -14.30 20.13
C ALA A 331 21.32 -14.43 20.03
N SER A 332 20.65 -13.41 19.47
CA SER A 332 19.21 -13.42 19.23
C SER A 332 18.79 -12.36 18.20
N ALA A 333 17.61 -12.58 17.61
CA ALA A 333 17.01 -11.70 16.63
C ALA A 333 15.49 -11.64 16.87
N HIS A 334 14.94 -10.43 17.06
CA HIS A 334 13.52 -10.25 17.37
C HIS A 334 12.94 -8.99 16.72
N VAL A 335 11.65 -9.03 16.39
CA VAL A 335 10.83 -7.83 16.25
C VAL A 335 10.07 -7.61 17.55
N LEU A 336 10.32 -6.48 18.20
CA LEU A 336 9.75 -6.11 19.48
C LEU A 336 8.66 -5.05 19.28
N SER A 337 7.43 -5.35 19.68
CA SER A 337 6.36 -4.35 19.79
C SER A 337 6.44 -3.69 21.16
N HIS A 338 6.53 -2.36 21.18
CA HIS A 338 6.79 -1.63 22.42
C HIS A 338 6.23 -0.21 22.37
N ARG A 339 5.92 0.36 23.54
CA ARG A 339 5.40 1.72 23.67
C ARG A 339 6.49 2.65 24.19
N VAL A 340 6.60 3.82 23.56
CA VAL A 340 7.49 4.91 23.99
C VAL A 340 6.70 6.22 23.92
N ASN A 341 6.55 6.91 25.05
CA ASN A 341 5.93 8.24 25.13
C ASN A 341 4.52 8.35 24.48
N ASP A 342 3.63 7.37 24.69
CA ASP A 342 2.28 7.25 24.09
C ASP A 342 2.20 6.78 22.63
N ALA A 343 3.35 6.55 21.97
CA ALA A 343 3.40 6.00 20.63
C ALA A 343 3.81 4.52 20.65
N ASP A 344 3.14 3.72 19.82
CA ASP A 344 3.43 2.29 19.64
C ASP A 344 4.45 2.11 18.49
N PHE A 345 5.62 1.55 18.82
CA PHE A 345 6.72 1.28 17.90
C PHE A 345 6.89 -0.23 17.69
N LYS A 346 7.55 -0.59 16.58
CA LYS A 346 8.06 -1.94 16.34
C LYS A 346 9.55 -1.86 16.01
N SER A 347 10.39 -2.59 16.73
CA SER A 347 11.85 -2.54 16.58
C SER A 347 12.41 -3.92 16.26
N LEU A 348 13.06 -4.04 15.11
CA LEU A 348 14.00 -5.13 14.86
C LEU A 348 15.22 -4.92 15.77
N VAL A 349 15.60 -5.95 16.53
CA VAL A 349 16.82 -5.98 17.34
C VAL A 349 17.58 -7.27 17.08
N ILE A 350 18.83 -7.14 16.64
CA ILE A 350 19.80 -8.22 16.53
C ILE A 350 20.83 -8.03 17.64
N ARG A 351 20.86 -8.95 18.59
CA ARG A 351 21.84 -8.98 19.68
C ARG A 351 23.00 -9.89 19.32
N PHE A 352 24.21 -9.45 19.58
CA PHE A 352 25.41 -10.24 19.33
C PHE A 352 25.91 -10.97 20.58
N THR A 353 26.63 -12.07 20.38
CA THR A 353 27.31 -12.80 21.46
C THR A 353 28.54 -12.04 21.96
N THR A 354 29.21 -11.33 21.06
CA THR A 354 30.37 -10.45 21.29
C THR A 354 30.10 -9.09 20.62
N PRO A 355 30.57 -7.96 21.19
CA PRO A 355 30.41 -6.66 20.53
C PRO A 355 31.01 -6.63 19.12
N GLN A 356 30.23 -6.19 18.14
CA GLN A 356 30.60 -6.20 16.72
C GLN A 356 30.92 -4.80 16.22
N VAL A 357 31.97 -4.66 15.41
CA VAL A 357 32.20 -3.44 14.62
C VAL A 357 31.15 -3.37 13.51
N ILE A 358 30.66 -2.16 13.24
CA ILE A 358 29.68 -1.90 12.18
C ILE A 358 30.15 -0.76 11.27
N LEU A 359 29.54 -0.70 10.08
CA LEU A 359 29.53 0.47 9.23
C LEU A 359 28.08 0.88 8.95
N SER A 360 27.67 2.03 9.48
CA SER A 360 26.33 2.60 9.38
C SER A 360 26.33 3.86 8.52
N THR A 361 25.27 4.04 7.72
CA THR A 361 24.94 5.31 7.05
C THR A 361 23.88 6.13 7.81
N ALA A 362 23.23 5.56 8.82
CA ALA A 362 22.16 6.21 9.58
C ALA A 362 22.67 7.00 10.81
N GLU A 363 23.84 6.64 11.32
CA GLU A 363 24.43 7.22 12.52
C GLU A 363 25.96 7.10 12.53
N GLU A 364 26.57 7.79 13.50
CA GLU A 364 28.01 7.81 13.67
C GLU A 364 28.58 6.44 14.09
N ASN A 365 29.69 6.04 13.47
CA ASN A 365 30.36 4.77 13.72
C ASN A 365 31.28 4.86 14.96
N ARG A 366 30.70 4.65 16.15
CA ARG A 366 31.32 4.91 17.47
C ARG A 366 32.12 3.76 18.09
N GLY A 367 32.41 2.71 17.31
CA GLY A 367 33.11 1.50 17.76
C GLY A 367 32.21 0.27 17.85
N PRO A 368 32.66 -0.82 18.50
CA PRO A 368 31.88 -2.06 18.61
C PRO A 368 30.59 -1.90 19.42
N VAL A 369 29.50 -2.46 18.92
CA VAL A 369 28.16 -2.40 19.53
C VAL A 369 27.67 -3.79 19.95
N GLN A 370 26.83 -3.84 20.98
CA GLN A 370 26.24 -5.09 21.50
C GLN A 370 25.02 -5.54 20.69
N ALA A 371 24.34 -4.59 20.04
CA ALA A 371 23.17 -4.86 19.22
C ALA A 371 23.02 -3.83 18.10
N VAL A 372 22.33 -4.24 17.05
CA VAL A 372 21.90 -3.39 15.94
C VAL A 372 20.41 -3.52 15.73
N GLY A 373 19.78 -2.54 15.10
CA GLY A 373 18.34 -2.61 14.86
C GLY A 373 17.80 -1.65 13.83
N ASN A 374 16.49 -1.75 13.64
CA ASN A 374 15.72 -0.89 12.75
C ASN A 374 14.33 -0.68 13.36
N THR A 375 13.93 0.56 13.55
CA THR A 375 12.70 0.90 14.30
C THR A 375 11.66 1.55 13.41
N PHE A 376 10.48 0.95 13.32
CA PHE A 376 9.31 1.55 12.70
C PHE A 376 8.82 2.74 13.51
N ILE A 377 8.75 3.91 12.89
CA ILE A 377 8.25 5.15 13.46
C ILE A 377 6.81 5.37 12.93
N PRO A 378 5.78 5.28 13.79
CA PRO A 378 4.42 5.52 13.33
C PRO A 378 4.25 7.00 12.94
N MET A 379 3.38 7.30 11.96
CA MET A 379 3.27 8.66 11.40
C MET A 379 2.89 9.75 12.42
N HIS A 380 2.12 9.43 13.46
CA HIS A 380 1.85 10.41 14.52
C HIS A 380 3.12 10.76 15.32
N ALA A 381 4.02 9.79 15.50
CA ALA A 381 5.31 10.02 16.13
C ALA A 381 6.27 10.80 15.24
N SER A 382 6.18 10.65 13.92
CA SER A 382 6.99 11.43 13.00
C SER A 382 6.61 12.92 12.98
N LEU A 383 5.37 13.27 13.31
CA LEU A 383 4.90 14.66 13.36
C LEU A 383 5.00 15.29 14.75
N GLY A 384 4.80 14.49 15.81
CA GLY A 384 4.97 14.93 17.20
C GLY A 384 6.40 14.71 17.68
N HIS A 385 6.76 13.46 18.01
CA HIS A 385 8.02 13.12 18.68
C HIS A 385 9.29 13.56 17.93
N MET A 386 9.27 13.65 16.60
CA MET A 386 10.43 14.14 15.85
C MET A 386 10.56 15.67 15.80
N GLN A 387 9.60 16.44 16.31
CA GLN A 387 9.65 17.91 16.33
C GLN A 387 10.83 18.46 17.17
N PHE A 388 11.20 17.78 18.26
CA PHE A 388 12.38 18.11 19.08
C PHE A 388 13.67 17.42 18.60
N GLY A 389 13.61 16.72 17.47
CA GLY A 389 14.75 16.09 16.81
C GLY A 389 14.79 14.56 16.93
N VAL A 390 15.24 13.94 15.84
CA VAL A 390 15.43 12.49 15.68
C VAL A 390 16.24 11.85 16.82
N GLU A 391 17.21 12.57 17.38
CA GLU A 391 18.08 12.03 18.43
C GLU A 391 17.35 11.78 19.75
N GLN A 392 16.28 12.53 20.07
CA GLN A 392 15.48 12.27 21.26
C GLN A 392 14.78 10.91 21.15
N VAL A 393 14.08 10.68 20.03
CA VAL A 393 13.39 9.42 19.74
C VAL A 393 14.36 8.25 19.76
N ARG A 394 15.53 8.38 19.14
CA ARG A 394 16.57 7.35 19.16
C ARG A 394 17.03 7.00 20.57
N ARG A 395 17.20 8.00 21.44
CA ARG A 395 17.58 7.77 22.84
C ARG A 395 16.48 7.03 23.61
N ASP A 396 15.23 7.49 23.49
CA ASP A 396 14.11 6.92 24.24
C ASP A 396 13.80 5.48 23.79
N VAL A 397 13.86 5.23 22.48
CA VAL A 397 13.74 3.88 21.90
C VAL A 397 14.88 2.99 22.40
N ALA A 398 16.14 3.41 22.28
CA ALA A 398 17.27 2.61 22.74
C ALA A 398 17.17 2.28 24.24
N ALA A 399 16.81 3.27 25.06
CA ALA A 399 16.63 3.09 26.50
C ALA A 399 15.50 2.10 26.82
N ASN A 400 14.37 2.20 26.12
CA ASN A 400 13.24 1.27 26.29
C ASN A 400 13.59 -0.17 25.86
N LEU A 401 14.52 -0.32 24.92
CA LEU A 401 15.05 -1.62 24.50
C LEU A 401 16.17 -2.14 25.43
N GLY A 402 16.54 -1.41 26.47
CA GLY A 402 17.58 -1.79 27.44
C GLY A 402 19.01 -1.46 27.01
N TYR A 403 19.18 -0.55 26.05
CA TYR A 403 20.49 -0.14 25.52
C TYR A 403 20.76 1.36 25.70
N ASN A 404 21.98 1.77 25.37
CA ASN A 404 22.33 3.17 25.22
C ASN A 404 23.00 3.41 23.85
N ARG A 405 23.20 4.67 23.47
CA ARG A 405 23.75 5.08 22.16
C ARG A 405 25.21 4.65 21.91
N LYS A 406 25.91 4.10 22.90
CA LYS A 406 27.26 3.52 22.73
C LYS A 406 27.21 2.02 22.47
N THR A 407 26.16 1.33 22.91
CA THR A 407 26.03 -0.13 22.82
C THR A 407 25.03 -0.60 21.77
N TYR A 408 24.23 0.32 21.21
CA TYR A 408 23.22 0.03 20.21
C TYR A 408 23.27 1.01 19.04
N ALA A 409 23.20 0.47 17.83
CA ALA A 409 23.04 1.23 16.60
C ALA A 409 21.69 0.88 15.94
N GLY A 410 20.84 1.88 15.75
CA GLY A 410 19.47 1.72 15.27
C GLY A 410 19.16 2.63 14.09
N MET A 411 18.72 2.02 12.98
CA MET A 411 18.05 2.73 11.89
C MET A 411 16.60 3.05 12.27
N MET A 412 15.97 3.94 11.52
CA MET A 412 14.54 4.26 11.67
C MET A 412 13.86 4.13 10.32
N THR A 413 12.62 3.62 10.31
CA THR A 413 11.87 3.39 9.08
C THR A 413 10.41 3.80 9.21
N GLY A 414 9.83 4.25 8.10
CA GLY A 414 8.38 4.43 7.97
C GLY A 414 7.67 3.19 7.40
N ALA A 415 8.40 2.13 7.06
CA ALA A 415 7.83 0.85 6.65
C ALA A 415 7.55 -0.02 7.88
N ASP A 416 6.38 -0.68 7.91
CA ASP A 416 5.95 -1.50 9.03
C ASP A 416 6.84 -2.76 9.15
N MET A 417 7.24 -3.10 10.38
CA MET A 417 8.06 -4.28 10.65
C MET A 417 7.33 -5.60 10.37
N ASP A 418 6.01 -5.60 10.27
CA ASP A 418 5.26 -6.79 9.85
C ASP A 418 5.61 -7.20 8.41
N ASN A 419 6.16 -6.28 7.62
CA ASN A 419 6.62 -6.50 6.25
C ASN A 419 8.15 -6.63 6.14
N LEU A 420 8.84 -6.89 7.26
CA LEU A 420 10.28 -7.12 7.27
C LEU A 420 10.64 -8.36 6.45
N SER A 421 11.49 -8.19 5.44
CA SER A 421 12.06 -9.28 4.69
C SER A 421 13.35 -9.78 5.34
N VAL A 422 13.53 -11.10 5.43
CA VAL A 422 14.77 -11.73 5.91
C VAL A 422 15.26 -12.70 4.84
N GLN A 423 16.26 -12.29 4.07
CA GLN A 423 16.81 -13.07 2.97
C GLN A 423 18.16 -13.67 3.33
N VAL A 424 18.32 -14.96 3.06
CA VAL A 424 19.56 -15.69 3.30
C VAL A 424 20.02 -16.34 2.01
N GLN A 425 21.22 -16.00 1.57
CA GLN A 425 21.85 -16.58 0.38
C GLN A 425 23.09 -17.37 0.78
N ARG A 426 23.19 -18.62 0.32
CA ARG A 426 24.28 -19.55 0.67
C ARG A 426 24.86 -20.18 -0.58
N GLU A 427 26.19 -20.18 -0.68
CA GLU A 427 26.90 -20.88 -1.74
C GLU A 427 28.37 -21.07 -1.33
N ASP A 428 28.98 -22.22 -1.64
CA ASP A 428 30.40 -22.51 -1.36
C ASP A 428 30.85 -22.24 0.10
N GLY A 429 29.97 -22.50 1.08
CA GLY A 429 30.23 -22.23 2.50
C GLY A 429 30.32 -20.74 2.84
N LEU A 430 29.86 -19.86 1.94
CA LEU A 430 29.61 -18.45 2.19
C LEU A 430 28.12 -18.23 2.47
N GLU A 431 27.83 -17.30 3.36
CA GLU A 431 26.48 -16.92 3.72
C GLU A 431 26.37 -15.40 3.85
N ALA A 432 25.37 -14.82 3.20
CA ALA A 432 24.97 -13.43 3.36
C ALA A 432 23.50 -13.36 3.78
N VAL A 433 23.22 -12.55 4.80
CA VAL A 433 21.89 -12.32 5.35
C VAL A 433 21.56 -10.84 5.18
N ALA A 434 20.42 -10.55 4.57
CA ALA A 434 19.87 -9.20 4.43
C ALA A 434 18.52 -9.12 5.15
N LEU A 435 18.40 -8.23 6.13
CA LEU A 435 17.12 -7.88 6.75
C LEU A 435 16.70 -6.52 6.21
N VAL A 436 15.57 -6.48 5.51
CA VAL A 436 15.16 -5.33 4.69
C VAL A 436 13.75 -4.88 5.05
N THR A 437 13.59 -3.59 5.29
CA THR A 437 12.29 -2.91 5.26
C THR A 437 12.27 -1.95 4.09
N ALA A 438 11.21 -1.93 3.28
CA ALA A 438 11.13 -1.09 2.11
C ALA A 438 9.73 -0.48 1.96
N GLY A 439 9.66 0.84 1.73
CA GLY A 439 8.42 1.55 1.42
C GLY A 439 8.67 2.72 0.47
N VAL A 440 7.93 2.77 -0.63
CA VAL A 440 8.16 3.71 -1.76
C VAL A 440 6.95 4.59 -2.11
N ARG A 441 5.77 4.32 -1.54
CA ARG A 441 4.57 5.12 -1.79
C ARG A 441 4.68 6.48 -1.08
N GLY A 442 4.84 7.56 -1.86
CA GLY A 442 4.84 8.94 -1.37
C GLY A 442 6.22 9.53 -1.07
N ASN A 443 7.30 8.78 -1.29
CA ASN A 443 8.68 9.21 -0.98
C ASN A 443 9.75 8.67 -1.93
N ALA A 444 9.40 7.81 -2.90
CA ALA A 444 10.35 7.31 -3.88
C ALA A 444 11.00 8.47 -4.64
N GLN A 445 12.33 8.40 -4.79
CA GLN A 445 13.12 9.48 -5.37
C GLN A 445 14.04 8.99 -6.48
N ARG A 446 14.12 9.79 -7.54
CA ARG A 446 15.23 9.81 -8.49
C ARG A 446 16.25 10.85 -8.01
N LEU A 447 17.22 10.41 -7.21
CA LEU A 447 18.13 11.29 -6.47
C LEU A 447 18.87 12.32 -7.36
N SER A 448 19.11 11.99 -8.64
CA SER A 448 19.79 12.87 -9.59
C SER A 448 18.90 13.93 -10.26
N ARG A 449 17.58 13.92 -10.01
CA ARG A 449 16.59 14.77 -10.70
C ARG A 449 15.63 15.45 -9.74
N ASP A 450 15.21 14.74 -8.70
CA ASP A 450 14.21 15.23 -7.76
C ASP A 450 14.81 16.28 -6.81
N ILE A 451 13.99 17.24 -6.41
CA ILE A 451 14.36 18.23 -5.39
C ILE A 451 14.18 17.57 -4.02
N GLY A 452 15.18 17.69 -3.14
CA GLY A 452 15.10 17.18 -1.79
C GLY A 452 14.06 17.94 -0.95
N TYR A 453 13.10 17.21 -0.37
CA TYR A 453 12.14 17.73 0.60
C TYR A 453 12.29 16.99 1.94
N SER A 454 11.96 17.68 3.04
CA SER A 454 11.91 17.09 4.37
C SER A 454 10.50 16.53 4.62
N TYR A 455 10.24 15.30 4.15
CA TYR A 455 9.00 14.59 4.48
C TYR A 455 9.31 13.11 4.72
N PRO A 456 9.00 12.53 5.89
CA PRO A 456 9.18 11.11 6.12
C PRO A 456 7.84 10.38 6.03
N SER A 457 7.64 9.58 4.99
CA SER A 457 6.99 8.27 5.16
C SER A 457 7.32 7.36 3.97
N GLY A 458 7.79 6.15 4.28
CA GLY A 458 8.53 5.25 3.39
C GLY A 458 10.05 5.39 3.55
N THR A 459 10.78 4.29 3.66
CA THR A 459 12.24 4.24 3.48
C THR A 459 12.66 2.83 3.09
N ILE A 460 13.88 2.68 2.57
CA ILE A 460 14.52 1.40 2.35
C ILE A 460 15.71 1.28 3.30
N ASN A 461 15.57 0.44 4.32
CA ASN A 461 16.62 0.16 5.28
C ASN A 461 17.12 -1.27 5.14
N ILE A 462 18.44 -1.45 5.16
CA ILE A 462 19.09 -2.74 4.92
C ILE A 462 20.09 -3.02 6.05
N LEU A 463 19.89 -4.12 6.77
CA LEU A 463 20.86 -4.65 7.72
C LEU A 463 21.54 -5.88 7.12
N LEU A 464 22.87 -5.84 6.99
CA LEU A 464 23.69 -6.87 6.35
C LEU A 464 24.59 -7.59 7.34
N LEU A 465 24.51 -8.92 7.33
CA LEU A 465 25.35 -9.83 8.10
C LEU A 465 25.94 -10.92 7.19
N THR A 466 27.12 -11.45 7.54
CA THR A 466 27.76 -12.53 6.76
C THR A 466 28.46 -13.51 7.68
N ASN A 467 28.70 -14.74 7.23
CA ASN A 467 29.54 -15.71 7.97
C ASN A 467 31.06 -15.46 7.82
N ARG A 468 31.46 -14.23 7.45
CA ARG A 468 32.84 -13.82 7.24
C ARG A 468 33.14 -12.56 8.04
N ARG A 469 34.42 -12.38 8.38
CA ARG A 469 34.91 -11.14 9.00
C ARG A 469 35.32 -10.14 7.93
N LEU A 470 34.50 -9.12 7.71
CA LEU A 470 34.73 -8.08 6.72
C LEU A 470 35.79 -7.07 7.19
N THR A 471 36.74 -6.74 6.32
CA THR A 471 37.61 -5.57 6.53
C THR A 471 36.80 -4.27 6.39
N ALA A 472 37.35 -3.15 6.85
CA ALA A 472 36.71 -1.84 6.66
C ALA A 472 36.43 -1.53 5.17
N ALA A 473 37.38 -1.86 4.28
CA ALA A 473 37.19 -1.72 2.84
C ALA A 473 36.09 -2.64 2.29
N ALA A 474 35.99 -3.88 2.79
CA ALA A 474 34.93 -4.80 2.42
C ALA A 474 33.55 -4.34 2.91
N MET A 475 33.43 -3.77 4.11
CA MET A 475 32.17 -3.19 4.59
C MET A 475 31.74 -2.01 3.73
N ALA A 476 32.67 -1.11 3.39
CA ALA A 476 32.38 0.02 2.50
C ALA A 476 31.96 -0.44 1.10
N ARG A 477 32.63 -1.45 0.54
CA ARG A 477 32.26 -2.04 -0.75
C ARG A 477 30.92 -2.77 -0.71
N ALA A 478 30.53 -3.32 0.43
CA ALA A 478 29.23 -3.97 0.60
C ALA A 478 28.08 -2.96 0.49
N ILE A 479 28.25 -1.72 1.00
CA ILE A 479 27.26 -0.65 0.84
C ILE A 479 27.04 -0.32 -0.65
N ILE A 480 28.10 -0.25 -1.45
CA ILE A 480 27.99 -0.02 -2.91
C ILE A 480 27.20 -1.14 -3.57
N THR A 481 27.58 -2.38 -3.29
CA THR A 481 26.94 -3.58 -3.85
C THR A 481 25.45 -3.67 -3.46
N ALA A 482 25.13 -3.38 -2.20
CA ALA A 482 23.75 -3.31 -1.73
C ALA A 482 22.97 -2.16 -2.37
N THR A 483 23.61 -1.03 -2.64
CA THR A 483 22.98 0.10 -3.33
C THR A 483 22.63 -0.25 -4.77
N GLU A 484 23.55 -0.87 -5.51
CA GLU A 484 23.31 -1.35 -6.88
C GLU A 484 22.15 -2.36 -6.90
N ALA A 485 22.15 -3.35 -6.00
CA ALA A 485 21.10 -4.37 -5.90
C ALA A 485 19.72 -3.79 -5.53
N LYS A 486 19.68 -2.84 -4.60
CA LYS A 486 18.45 -2.11 -4.24
C LYS A 486 17.91 -1.35 -5.45
N THR A 487 18.75 -0.57 -6.12
CA THR A 487 18.32 0.20 -7.29
C THR A 487 17.85 -0.72 -8.42
N ALA A 488 18.50 -1.87 -8.64
CA ALA A 488 18.02 -2.88 -9.58
C ALA A 488 16.62 -3.40 -9.23
N ALA A 489 16.35 -3.74 -7.96
CA ALA A 489 15.03 -4.18 -7.52
C ALA A 489 13.94 -3.11 -7.78
N LEU A 490 14.26 -1.84 -7.60
CA LEU A 490 13.35 -0.72 -7.90
C LEU A 490 13.10 -0.58 -9.40
N LEU A 491 14.12 -0.76 -10.23
CA LEU A 491 14.00 -0.70 -11.69
C LEU A 491 13.20 -1.89 -12.25
N ASP A 492 13.44 -3.10 -11.75
CA ASP A 492 12.70 -4.31 -12.14
C ASP A 492 11.22 -4.20 -11.77
N LEU A 493 10.91 -3.48 -10.71
CA LEU A 493 9.56 -3.12 -10.30
C LEU A 493 9.08 -1.79 -10.92
N ASP A 494 9.82 -1.12 -11.82
CA ASP A 494 9.47 0.20 -12.38
C ASP A 494 8.85 1.14 -11.33
N ILE A 495 9.51 1.25 -10.18
CA ILE A 495 9.10 2.19 -9.13
C ILE A 495 9.30 3.61 -9.65
N ARG A 496 8.24 4.43 -9.63
CA ARG A 496 8.27 5.81 -10.14
C ARG A 496 8.68 6.81 -9.06
N SER A 497 9.34 7.89 -9.48
CA SER A 497 9.58 9.05 -8.62
C SER A 497 8.25 9.61 -8.12
N THR A 498 8.15 9.95 -6.84
CA THR A 498 6.95 10.58 -6.30
C THR A 498 6.78 12.01 -6.83
N ALA A 499 7.89 12.72 -7.07
CA ALA A 499 7.86 14.10 -7.53
C ALA A 499 7.50 14.21 -9.01
N LEU A 500 8.11 13.35 -9.85
CA LEU A 500 7.96 13.37 -11.30
C LEU A 500 7.66 11.96 -11.84
N PRO A 501 6.51 11.36 -11.46
CA PRO A 501 6.23 9.96 -11.72
C PRO A 501 6.07 9.64 -13.22
N ARG A 502 5.67 10.63 -14.02
CA ARG A 502 5.54 10.50 -15.49
C ARG A 502 6.89 10.35 -16.19
N LEU A 503 7.95 10.93 -15.64
CA LEU A 503 9.23 11.08 -16.32
C LEU A 503 10.31 10.14 -15.78
N TYR A 504 10.33 9.90 -14.47
CA TYR A 504 11.48 9.26 -13.84
C TYR A 504 11.13 8.01 -13.04
N ARG A 505 11.93 6.96 -13.27
CA ARG A 505 12.08 5.81 -12.35
C ARG A 505 12.91 6.22 -11.15
N ALA A 506 12.48 5.81 -9.96
CA ALA A 506 13.17 6.02 -8.70
C ALA A 506 14.42 5.13 -8.58
N THR A 507 15.42 5.61 -7.85
CA THR A 507 16.66 4.89 -7.56
C THR A 507 16.77 4.47 -6.09
N GLY A 508 15.89 4.98 -5.25
CA GLY A 508 15.83 4.73 -3.81
C GLY A 508 14.74 5.61 -3.18
N THR A 509 14.90 5.86 -1.89
CA THR A 509 14.15 6.89 -1.17
C THR A 509 15.10 7.95 -0.63
N GLY A 510 14.57 9.11 -0.25
CA GLY A 510 15.39 10.20 0.31
C GLY A 510 16.04 9.90 1.66
N THR A 511 15.70 8.77 2.30
CA THR A 511 16.11 8.40 3.66
C THR A 511 16.68 6.99 3.76
N ASP A 512 17.13 6.42 2.64
CA ASP A 512 17.70 5.07 2.60
C ASP A 512 18.86 4.92 3.60
N SER A 513 18.82 3.87 4.42
CA SER A 513 19.83 3.62 5.44
C SER A 513 20.36 2.20 5.41
N MET A 514 21.64 2.01 5.74
CA MET A 514 22.25 0.69 5.80
C MET A 514 23.14 0.55 7.02
N ILE A 515 23.15 -0.67 7.60
CA ILE A 515 24.15 -1.11 8.56
C ILE A 515 24.78 -2.39 8.03
N VAL A 516 26.10 -2.39 7.88
CA VAL A 516 26.90 -3.59 7.58
C VAL A 516 27.64 -4.01 8.84
N VAL A 517 27.41 -5.24 9.30
CA VAL A 517 28.09 -5.81 10.46
C VAL A 517 29.39 -6.46 10.00
N GLN A 518 30.49 -6.22 10.73
CA GLN A 518 31.80 -6.82 10.43
C GLN A 518 31.72 -8.35 10.38
N GLY A 519 31.03 -8.95 11.35
CA GLY A 519 30.86 -10.39 11.47
C GLY A 519 32.12 -11.13 11.94
N GLU A 520 31.99 -12.43 12.05
CA GLU A 520 33.06 -13.34 12.47
C GLU A 520 33.34 -14.40 11.40
N GLY A 521 34.45 -15.11 11.53
CA GLY A 521 34.89 -16.14 10.59
C GLY A 521 36.11 -15.69 9.76
N PRO A 522 36.44 -16.43 8.68
CA PRO A 522 37.61 -16.12 7.87
C PRO A 522 37.50 -14.72 7.24
N PRO A 523 38.62 -13.98 7.15
CA PRO A 523 38.60 -12.59 6.71
C PRO A 523 38.28 -12.48 5.21
N VAL A 524 37.52 -11.43 4.85
CA VAL A 524 37.26 -11.05 3.45
C VAL A 524 37.56 -9.57 3.27
N SER A 525 38.33 -9.25 2.23
CA SER A 525 38.74 -7.88 1.89
C SER A 525 37.96 -7.26 0.73
N TYR A 526 37.15 -8.03 0.00
CA TYR A 526 36.42 -7.57 -1.18
C TYR A 526 35.03 -8.20 -1.28
N THR A 527 34.01 -7.36 -1.45
CA THR A 527 32.57 -7.70 -1.50
C THR A 527 31.89 -7.14 -2.74
N GLY A 528 32.64 -6.80 -3.80
CA GLY A 528 32.06 -6.41 -5.09
C GLY A 528 31.59 -7.60 -5.92
N GLY A 529 30.86 -7.35 -7.02
CA GLY A 529 30.24 -8.38 -7.86
C GLY A 529 31.16 -9.43 -8.48
N HIS A 530 32.48 -9.21 -8.54
CA HIS A 530 33.44 -10.25 -8.96
C HIS A 530 33.74 -11.28 -7.85
N GLY A 531 33.38 -10.98 -6.60
CA GLY A 531 33.56 -11.88 -5.46
C GLY A 531 32.27 -12.61 -5.12
N LYS A 532 32.37 -13.90 -4.81
CA LYS A 532 31.19 -14.75 -4.52
C LYS A 532 30.34 -14.21 -3.36
N ILE A 533 30.96 -13.71 -2.29
CA ILE A 533 30.19 -13.09 -1.20
C ILE A 533 29.48 -11.80 -1.64
N GLY A 534 30.05 -11.04 -2.57
CA GLY A 534 29.43 -9.84 -3.14
C GLY A 534 28.19 -10.17 -3.97
N GLU A 535 28.26 -11.24 -4.78
CA GLU A 535 27.11 -11.80 -5.48
C GLU A 535 25.98 -12.18 -4.51
N LEU A 536 26.30 -12.90 -3.43
CA LEU A 536 25.33 -13.31 -2.42
C LEU A 536 24.69 -12.11 -1.71
N ILE A 537 25.48 -11.08 -1.37
CA ILE A 537 24.97 -9.82 -0.81
C ILE A 537 24.00 -9.17 -1.81
N ALA A 538 24.37 -9.04 -3.08
CA ALA A 538 23.52 -8.43 -4.10
C ALA A 538 22.20 -9.19 -4.27
N ARG A 539 22.25 -10.53 -4.35
CA ARG A 539 21.06 -11.38 -4.45
C ARG A 539 20.16 -11.28 -3.21
N ALA A 540 20.73 -11.29 -2.01
CA ALA A 540 19.97 -11.16 -0.76
C ALA A 540 19.28 -9.80 -0.66
N VAL A 541 19.99 -8.72 -1.02
CA VAL A 541 19.44 -7.36 -0.99
C VAL A 541 18.35 -7.18 -2.03
N HIS A 542 18.58 -7.59 -3.28
CA HIS A 542 17.59 -7.49 -4.35
C HIS A 542 16.30 -8.21 -3.98
N ALA A 543 16.41 -9.49 -3.59
CA ALA A 543 15.27 -10.29 -3.14
C ALA A 543 14.57 -9.64 -1.93
N GLY A 544 15.35 -9.09 -0.99
CA GLY A 544 14.80 -8.51 0.24
C GLY A 544 14.05 -7.22 0.02
N VAL A 545 14.56 -6.36 -0.87
CA VAL A 545 13.86 -5.14 -1.29
C VAL A 545 12.59 -5.51 -2.04
N THR A 546 12.64 -6.46 -2.98
CA THR A 546 11.46 -6.92 -3.73
C THR A 546 10.38 -7.48 -2.80
N GLU A 547 10.72 -8.40 -1.89
CA GLU A 547 9.77 -9.00 -0.94
C GLU A 547 9.17 -7.94 -0.01
N ALA A 548 10.00 -7.05 0.55
CA ALA A 548 9.53 -6.00 1.44
C ALA A 548 8.59 -5.00 0.73
N LEU A 549 8.85 -4.65 -0.54
CA LEU A 549 7.96 -3.79 -1.32
C LEU A 549 6.63 -4.47 -1.67
N ILE A 550 6.66 -5.78 -1.93
CA ILE A 550 5.43 -6.56 -2.12
C ILE A 550 4.59 -6.54 -0.85
N GLY A 551 5.20 -6.81 0.32
CA GLY A 551 4.50 -6.78 1.60
C GLY A 551 3.98 -5.39 1.96
N GLN A 552 4.85 -4.37 1.89
CA GLN A 552 4.54 -3.02 2.36
C GLN A 552 3.63 -2.22 1.43
N ASN A 553 3.79 -2.38 0.12
CA ASN A 553 3.10 -1.53 -0.87
C ASN A 553 2.21 -2.31 -1.85
N GLY A 554 2.24 -3.65 -1.80
CA GLY A 554 1.52 -4.52 -2.74
C GLY A 554 2.13 -4.53 -4.15
N ILE A 555 3.30 -3.92 -4.34
CA ILE A 555 3.86 -3.66 -5.67
C ILE A 555 4.54 -4.91 -6.22
N ARG A 556 4.10 -5.39 -7.40
CA ARG A 556 4.61 -6.60 -8.07
C ARG A 556 5.04 -6.30 -9.51
N ALA A 557 5.85 -7.16 -10.12
CA ALA A 557 6.24 -7.00 -11.53
C ALA A 557 5.03 -7.06 -12.49
N GLY A 558 4.13 -8.02 -12.30
CA GLY A 558 2.95 -8.26 -13.15
C GLY A 558 1.71 -7.41 -12.83
N ARG A 559 1.88 -6.10 -12.57
CA ARG A 559 0.75 -5.18 -12.42
C ARG A 559 0.09 -4.92 -13.76
N ASP A 560 -1.23 -4.70 -13.74
CA ASP A 560 -1.97 -4.29 -14.92
C ASP A 560 -1.65 -2.84 -15.34
N VAL A 561 -2.01 -2.51 -16.57
CA VAL A 561 -1.75 -1.20 -17.16
C VAL A 561 -2.43 -0.05 -16.39
N LEU A 562 -3.60 -0.25 -15.79
CA LEU A 562 -4.30 0.79 -15.03
C LEU A 562 -3.52 1.16 -13.77
N GLN A 563 -2.93 0.17 -13.09
CA GLN A 563 -2.03 0.40 -11.97
C GLN A 563 -0.78 1.15 -12.41
N ARG A 564 -0.17 0.77 -13.55
CA ARG A 564 1.01 1.46 -14.11
C ARG A 564 0.74 2.92 -14.47
N LEU A 565 -0.47 3.22 -14.94
CA LEU A 565 -0.93 4.58 -15.22
C LEU A 565 -1.20 5.36 -13.93
N HIS A 566 -1.85 4.74 -12.95
CA HIS A 566 -2.08 5.34 -11.64
C HIS A 566 -0.77 5.74 -10.95
N GLU A 567 0.24 4.87 -10.97
CA GLU A 567 1.59 5.13 -10.44
C GLU A 567 2.31 6.29 -11.15
N ARG A 568 1.87 6.64 -12.36
CA ARG A 568 2.35 7.77 -13.17
C ARG A 568 1.53 9.05 -12.95
N ASN A 569 0.58 9.05 -12.01
CA ASN A 569 -0.42 10.11 -11.84
C ASN A 569 -1.16 10.40 -13.15
N LEU A 570 -1.66 9.34 -13.79
CA LEU A 570 -2.48 9.40 -15.00
C LEU A 570 -3.74 8.57 -14.78
N SER A 571 -4.77 9.21 -14.25
CA SER A 571 -6.09 8.57 -14.13
C SER A 571 -6.86 8.64 -15.45
N LEU A 572 -7.83 7.75 -15.64
CA LEU A 572 -8.67 7.78 -16.83
C LEU A 572 -9.56 9.02 -16.87
N GLU A 573 -9.96 9.56 -15.72
CA GLU A 573 -10.67 10.83 -15.59
C GLU A 573 -9.81 11.99 -16.08
N GLN A 574 -8.54 12.04 -15.67
CA GLN A 574 -7.60 13.05 -16.17
C GLN A 574 -7.45 12.93 -17.69
N LEU A 575 -7.30 11.71 -18.23
CA LEU A 575 -7.25 11.51 -19.67
C LEU A 575 -8.55 11.95 -20.35
N ALA A 576 -9.72 11.63 -19.79
CA ALA A 576 -11.01 12.04 -20.34
C ALA A 576 -11.21 13.56 -20.34
N GLN A 577 -10.62 14.28 -19.38
CA GLN A 577 -10.64 15.74 -19.33
C GLN A 577 -9.64 16.39 -20.29
N LEU A 578 -8.51 15.71 -20.55
CA LEU A 578 -7.47 16.21 -21.46
C LEU A 578 -7.89 16.12 -22.92
N TYR A 579 -8.68 15.11 -23.31
CA TYR A 579 -9.04 14.88 -24.71
C TYR A 579 -10.50 15.23 -25.02
N PRO A 580 -10.78 15.98 -26.10
CA PRO A 580 -12.14 16.31 -26.48
C PRO A 580 -12.90 15.03 -26.89
N SER A 581 -14.13 14.90 -26.40
CA SER A 581 -14.99 13.76 -26.68
C SER A 581 -16.46 14.17 -26.82
N PRO A 582 -17.22 13.54 -27.74
CA PRO A 582 -18.68 13.69 -27.80
C PRO A 582 -19.40 12.91 -26.68
N LEU A 583 -18.69 12.05 -25.94
CA LEU A 583 -19.23 11.29 -24.82
C LEU A 583 -19.16 12.12 -23.53
N SER A 584 -20.02 11.81 -22.56
CA SER A 584 -19.79 12.33 -21.21
C SER A 584 -18.49 11.76 -20.63
N GLU A 585 -17.87 12.47 -19.68
CA GLU A 585 -16.63 12.01 -19.02
C GLU A 585 -16.79 10.58 -18.47
N GLN A 586 -17.91 10.28 -17.81
CA GLN A 586 -18.21 8.95 -17.28
C GLN A 586 -18.31 7.88 -18.38
N GLN A 587 -18.94 8.20 -19.51
CA GLN A 587 -19.04 7.28 -20.65
C GLN A 587 -17.67 7.02 -21.28
N LEU A 588 -16.83 8.05 -21.40
CA LEU A 588 -15.48 7.92 -21.95
C LEU A 588 -14.59 7.08 -21.03
N VAL A 589 -14.56 7.38 -19.73
CA VAL A 589 -13.81 6.61 -18.73
C VAL A 589 -14.21 5.14 -18.79
N ARG A 590 -15.51 4.83 -18.76
CA ARG A 590 -16.00 3.44 -18.83
C ARG A 590 -15.53 2.71 -20.08
N ARG A 591 -15.54 3.38 -21.24
CA ARG A 591 -15.09 2.75 -22.49
C ARG A 591 -13.58 2.60 -22.58
N LEU A 592 -12.81 3.54 -22.01
CA LEU A 592 -11.36 3.40 -21.86
C LEU A 592 -11.02 2.22 -20.94
N GLU A 593 -11.73 2.07 -19.82
CA GLU A 593 -11.58 0.91 -18.92
C GLU A 593 -11.82 -0.39 -19.68
N LEU A 594 -12.94 -0.51 -20.40
CA LEU A 594 -13.25 -1.70 -21.19
C LEU A 594 -12.17 -1.99 -22.24
N ALA A 595 -11.67 -0.96 -22.93
CA ALA A 595 -10.59 -1.13 -23.91
C ALA A 595 -9.28 -1.62 -23.26
N LEU A 596 -8.93 -1.12 -22.08
CA LEU A 596 -7.70 -1.48 -21.37
C LEU A 596 -7.75 -2.85 -20.68
N VAL A 597 -8.91 -3.51 -20.65
CA VAL A 597 -9.01 -4.93 -20.29
C VAL A 597 -8.51 -5.84 -21.42
N ASP A 598 -8.50 -5.38 -22.67
CA ASP A 598 -7.95 -6.14 -23.80
C ASP A 598 -6.42 -6.23 -23.70
N PRO A 599 -5.82 -7.44 -23.69
CA PRO A 599 -4.38 -7.60 -23.54
C PRO A 599 -3.53 -6.90 -24.61
N LEU A 600 -4.04 -6.74 -25.82
CA LEU A 600 -3.31 -6.10 -26.91
C LEU A 600 -3.38 -4.58 -26.81
N ILE A 601 -4.50 -4.01 -26.35
CA ILE A 601 -4.60 -2.58 -26.05
C ILE A 601 -3.75 -2.23 -24.83
N ALA A 602 -3.84 -3.03 -23.76
CA ALA A 602 -3.01 -2.88 -22.57
C ALA A 602 -1.52 -2.95 -22.93
N GLY A 603 -1.10 -3.96 -23.70
CA GLY A 603 0.29 -4.12 -24.14
C GLY A 603 0.78 -2.97 -25.04
N PHE A 604 -0.09 -2.36 -25.84
CA PHE A 604 0.24 -1.15 -26.60
C PHE A 604 0.54 0.04 -25.68
N VAL A 605 -0.27 0.25 -24.65
CA VAL A 605 -0.03 1.31 -23.67
C VAL A 605 1.23 1.04 -22.86
N GLU A 606 1.47 -0.21 -22.42
CA GLU A 606 2.71 -0.59 -21.74
C GLU A 606 3.95 -0.33 -22.62
N THR A 607 3.86 -0.64 -23.92
CA THR A 607 4.90 -0.32 -24.91
C THR A 607 5.11 1.20 -25.02
N ALA A 608 4.03 1.98 -25.06
CA ALA A 608 4.10 3.43 -25.08
C ALA A 608 4.77 4.00 -23.81
N LEU A 609 4.51 3.43 -22.64
CA LEU A 609 5.17 3.83 -21.39
C LEU A 609 6.68 3.63 -21.45
N LEU A 610 7.14 2.49 -21.97
CA LEU A 610 8.57 2.21 -22.12
C LEU A 610 9.23 3.12 -23.16
N ILE A 611 8.63 3.26 -24.35
CA ILE A 611 9.17 4.13 -25.41
C ILE A 611 9.21 5.58 -24.92
N SER A 612 8.21 6.02 -24.14
CA SER A 612 8.19 7.34 -23.54
C SER A 612 9.38 7.56 -22.60
N ASP A 613 9.68 6.59 -21.73
CA ASP A 613 10.83 6.71 -20.82
C ASP A 613 12.16 6.81 -21.62
N GLU A 614 12.30 6.05 -22.70
CA GLU A 614 13.52 6.04 -23.51
C GLU A 614 13.64 7.27 -24.44
N GLU A 615 12.52 7.81 -24.94
CA GLU A 615 12.49 9.07 -25.71
C GLU A 615 12.86 10.27 -24.83
N GLU A 616 12.30 10.38 -23.62
CA GLU A 616 12.63 11.44 -22.67
C GLU A 616 14.11 11.38 -22.24
N ASN A 617 14.74 10.20 -22.30
CA ASN A 617 16.18 10.03 -22.08
C ASN A 617 17.04 10.29 -23.34
N GLY A 618 16.42 10.55 -24.49
CA GLY A 618 17.09 10.75 -25.78
C GLY A 618 17.66 9.47 -26.40
N LEU A 619 17.27 8.30 -25.89
CA LEU A 619 17.69 6.98 -26.38
C LEU A 619 16.87 6.53 -27.59
N ILE A 620 15.63 7.03 -27.71
CA ILE A 620 14.80 6.92 -28.92
C ILE A 620 14.53 8.33 -29.45
N SER A 621 14.93 8.60 -30.68
CA SER A 621 14.75 9.92 -31.32
C SER A 621 13.81 9.91 -32.54
N ASP A 622 13.61 8.75 -33.17
CA ASP A 622 12.70 8.59 -34.30
C ASP A 622 11.45 7.78 -33.88
N LEU A 623 10.30 8.46 -33.88
CA LEU A 623 9.02 7.88 -33.47
C LEU A 623 8.17 7.37 -34.63
N GLN A 624 8.65 7.38 -35.88
CA GLN A 624 7.85 6.96 -37.05
C GLN A 624 7.27 5.54 -36.92
N SER A 625 8.05 4.60 -36.37
CA SER A 625 7.56 3.22 -36.15
C SER A 625 6.45 3.18 -35.08
N PHE A 626 6.57 4.02 -34.06
CA PHE A 626 5.54 4.15 -33.03
C PHE A 626 4.28 4.85 -33.57
N ASP A 627 4.43 5.80 -34.48
CA ASP A 627 3.31 6.46 -35.17
C ASP A 627 2.50 5.48 -36.02
N LEU A 628 3.16 4.57 -36.72
CA LEU A 628 2.49 3.49 -37.46
C LEU A 628 1.73 2.54 -36.52
N LEU A 629 2.31 2.21 -35.37
CA LEU A 629 1.65 1.40 -34.34
C LEU A 629 0.41 2.11 -33.78
N CYS A 630 0.51 3.41 -33.51
CA CYS A 630 -0.59 4.28 -33.14
C CYS A 630 -1.74 4.21 -34.14
N VAL A 631 -1.47 4.37 -35.44
CA VAL A 631 -2.50 4.27 -36.50
C VAL A 631 -3.16 2.89 -36.47
N SER A 632 -2.36 1.81 -36.47
CA SER A 632 -2.89 0.44 -36.45
C SER A 632 -3.80 0.18 -35.25
N MET A 633 -3.47 0.75 -34.08
CA MET A 633 -4.27 0.55 -32.87
C MET A 633 -5.58 1.33 -32.89
N GLY A 634 -5.56 2.56 -33.41
CA GLY A 634 -6.77 3.36 -33.61
C GLY A 634 -7.76 2.72 -34.58
N GLU A 635 -7.25 2.17 -35.69
CA GLU A 635 -8.08 1.44 -36.66
C GLU A 635 -8.73 0.21 -36.02
N ARG A 636 -7.98 -0.51 -35.18
CA ARG A 636 -8.49 -1.69 -34.48
C ARG A 636 -9.58 -1.35 -33.47
N LEU A 637 -9.38 -0.33 -32.65
CA LEU A 637 -10.36 0.08 -31.64
C LEU A 637 -11.66 0.59 -32.26
N SER A 638 -11.53 1.39 -33.33
CA SER A 638 -12.69 1.99 -34.00
C SER A 638 -13.39 1.06 -35.00
N GLY A 639 -12.69 0.05 -35.52
CA GLY A 639 -13.12 -0.73 -36.68
C GLY A 639 -13.10 0.06 -38.00
N ARG A 640 -12.47 1.25 -38.03
CA ARG A 640 -12.43 2.15 -39.20
C ARG A 640 -11.00 2.33 -39.69
N LYS A 641 -10.79 2.30 -41.00
CA LYS A 641 -9.49 2.63 -41.60
C LYS A 641 -9.22 4.14 -41.58
N ASN A 642 -7.94 4.51 -41.58
CA ASN A 642 -7.44 5.88 -41.65
C ASN A 642 -7.98 6.79 -40.53
N LEU A 643 -8.07 6.25 -39.30
CA LEU A 643 -8.45 7.06 -38.15
C LEU A 643 -7.41 8.17 -37.94
N VAL A 644 -7.85 9.42 -37.97
CA VAL A 644 -6.98 10.57 -37.65
C VAL A 644 -6.87 10.66 -36.13
N PRO A 645 -5.67 10.53 -35.54
CA PRO A 645 -5.50 10.69 -34.09
C PRO A 645 -5.93 12.09 -33.66
N THR A 646 -6.55 12.18 -32.48
CA THR A 646 -6.75 13.48 -31.84
C THR A 646 -5.41 13.96 -31.29
N THR A 647 -4.66 14.72 -32.09
CA THR A 647 -3.42 15.34 -31.63
C THR A 647 -3.76 16.53 -30.77
N ILE A 648 -3.29 16.51 -29.53
CA ILE A 648 -3.35 17.68 -28.65
C ILE A 648 -1.91 18.12 -28.40
N SER A 649 -1.60 19.35 -28.80
CA SER A 649 -0.40 20.01 -28.32
C SER A 649 -0.72 20.49 -26.91
N ILE A 650 -0.33 19.72 -25.90
CA ILE A 650 -0.46 20.14 -24.50
C ILE A 650 0.93 20.47 -23.99
N PRO A 651 1.31 21.77 -23.93
CA PRO A 651 2.46 22.17 -23.14
C PRO A 651 2.27 21.63 -21.71
N ASP A 652 3.24 20.88 -21.22
CA ASP A 652 3.40 20.48 -19.81
C ASP A 652 2.51 19.34 -19.25
N ALA A 653 1.60 18.72 -20.01
CA ALA A 653 0.74 17.66 -19.42
C ALA A 653 1.25 16.22 -19.59
N LEU A 654 1.75 15.84 -20.77
CA LEU A 654 2.09 14.46 -21.11
C LEU A 654 3.37 14.40 -21.98
N PRO A 655 4.26 13.42 -21.75
CA PRO A 655 5.33 13.08 -22.69
C PRO A 655 4.80 12.81 -24.10
N SER A 656 5.62 13.08 -25.12
CA SER A 656 5.17 13.11 -26.53
C SER A 656 4.57 11.77 -26.99
N VAL A 657 5.23 10.66 -26.63
CA VAL A 657 4.82 9.29 -26.94
C VAL A 657 3.48 8.96 -26.27
N MET A 658 3.32 9.34 -25.00
CA MET A 658 2.10 9.11 -24.25
C MET A 658 0.93 9.92 -24.81
N ALA A 659 1.18 11.18 -25.19
CA ALA A 659 0.18 12.05 -25.80
C ALA A 659 -0.36 11.46 -27.12
N ARG A 660 0.51 10.86 -27.95
CA ARG A 660 0.12 10.15 -29.17
C ARG A 660 -0.71 8.90 -28.86
N ALA A 661 -0.24 8.07 -27.92
CA ALA A 661 -0.91 6.84 -27.53
C ALA A 661 -2.34 7.08 -27.03
N PHE A 662 -2.53 8.00 -26.08
CA PHE A 662 -3.85 8.31 -25.55
C PHE A 662 -4.74 9.03 -26.55
N GLY A 663 -4.19 9.89 -27.42
CA GLY A 663 -4.95 10.53 -28.49
C GLY A 663 -5.57 9.51 -29.45
N VAL A 664 -4.84 8.43 -29.75
CA VAL A 664 -5.36 7.31 -30.53
C VAL A 664 -6.41 6.52 -29.76
N LEU A 665 -6.17 6.21 -28.48
CA LEU A 665 -7.13 5.46 -27.66
C LEU A 665 -8.48 6.18 -27.57
N VAL A 666 -8.46 7.48 -27.26
CA VAL A 666 -9.67 8.30 -27.14
C VAL A 666 -10.38 8.42 -28.49
N ALA A 667 -9.65 8.67 -29.58
CA ALA A 667 -10.23 8.73 -30.92
C ALA A 667 -10.88 7.38 -31.32
N GLY A 668 -10.22 6.26 -31.01
CA GLY A 668 -10.71 4.92 -31.27
C GLY A 668 -12.00 4.61 -30.50
N VAL A 669 -12.01 4.90 -29.19
CA VAL A 669 -13.16 4.72 -28.31
C VAL A 669 -14.34 5.61 -28.71
N ASN A 670 -14.09 6.87 -29.07
CA ASN A 670 -15.13 7.80 -29.55
C ASN A 670 -15.79 7.32 -30.85
N ALA A 671 -15.03 6.68 -31.74
CA ALA A 671 -15.52 6.18 -33.02
C ALA A 671 -16.23 4.81 -32.94
N SER A 672 -16.08 4.10 -31.82
CA SER A 672 -16.67 2.78 -31.55
C SER A 672 -18.05 2.86 -30.87
N THR A 673 -18.83 1.77 -30.90
CA THR A 673 -20.00 1.62 -30.02
C THR A 673 -19.60 0.84 -28.76
N GLU A 674 -20.32 1.03 -27.65
CA GLU A 674 -20.01 0.34 -26.38
C GLU A 674 -20.06 -1.20 -26.51
N LYS A 675 -20.98 -1.72 -27.35
CA LYS A 675 -21.00 -3.14 -27.73
C LYS A 675 -19.77 -3.54 -28.54
N THR A 676 -19.35 -2.71 -29.49
CA THR A 676 -18.17 -2.99 -30.34
C THR A 676 -16.87 -2.99 -29.53
N VAL A 677 -16.76 -2.16 -28.49
CA VAL A 677 -15.63 -2.23 -27.54
C VAL A 677 -15.61 -3.59 -26.84
N GLY A 678 -16.75 -4.10 -26.38
CA GLY A 678 -16.85 -5.41 -25.72
C GLY A 678 -16.76 -6.63 -26.66
N GLU A 679 -17.33 -6.58 -27.85
CA GLU A 679 -17.37 -7.68 -28.82
C GLU A 679 -16.01 -7.90 -29.52
N ASN A 680 -15.29 -6.81 -29.83
CA ASN A 680 -13.91 -6.91 -30.34
C ASN A 680 -12.93 -7.55 -29.34
N ILE A 681 -13.31 -7.60 -28.05
CA ILE A 681 -12.57 -8.26 -26.96
C ILE A 681 -12.95 -9.75 -26.86
N SER A 682 -14.21 -10.12 -27.13
CA SER A 682 -14.66 -11.53 -27.05
C SER A 682 -14.37 -12.35 -28.30
N ASP A 683 -14.39 -11.75 -29.49
CA ASP A 683 -14.29 -12.48 -30.77
C ASP A 683 -12.88 -12.91 -31.18
N ARG A 684 -11.86 -12.72 -30.34
CA ARG A 684 -10.46 -13.07 -30.66
C ARG A 684 -9.67 -13.73 -29.53
N GLN A 685 -10.34 -14.39 -28.58
CA GLN A 685 -9.66 -15.33 -27.67
C GLN A 685 -9.15 -16.61 -28.37
N THR A 686 -9.49 -16.82 -29.65
CA THR A 686 -8.81 -17.81 -30.49
C THR A 686 -7.57 -17.20 -31.14
N TYR A 687 -6.48 -17.09 -30.38
CA TYR A 687 -5.18 -17.35 -31.01
C TYR A 687 -5.20 -18.83 -31.39
N SER A 688 -5.38 -19.08 -32.68
CA SER A 688 -5.21 -20.40 -33.27
C SER A 688 -3.91 -21.02 -32.77
N LYS A 689 -3.97 -22.29 -32.34
CA LYS A 689 -2.79 -23.11 -32.04
C LYS A 689 -1.91 -23.39 -33.28
N ASP A 690 -2.28 -22.86 -34.45
CA ASP A 690 -1.64 -23.13 -35.75
C ASP A 690 -0.95 -21.88 -36.34
N THR A 691 -0.09 -21.22 -35.57
CA THR A 691 0.97 -20.37 -36.15
C THR A 691 2.29 -21.17 -36.11
N PRO A 692 3.06 -21.27 -37.21
CA PRO A 692 4.21 -22.16 -37.25
C PRO A 692 5.25 -21.76 -36.20
N ARG A 693 5.69 -22.72 -35.38
CA ARG A 693 6.87 -22.64 -34.48
C ARG A 693 8.17 -22.55 -35.30
N GLY A 694 8.31 -21.51 -36.12
CA GLY A 694 9.31 -21.43 -37.17
C GLY A 694 10.27 -20.25 -37.06
N PHE A 695 10.45 -19.62 -35.88
CA PHE A 695 11.45 -18.55 -35.73
C PHE A 695 12.19 -18.47 -34.38
N LEU A 696 11.97 -19.42 -33.46
CA LEU A 696 12.74 -19.50 -32.21
C LEU A 696 13.15 -20.95 -31.92
N SER A 697 14.07 -21.48 -32.72
CA SER A 697 14.91 -22.60 -32.32
C SER A 697 16.34 -22.38 -32.83
N ALA A 698 17.11 -21.63 -32.07
CA ALA A 698 18.57 -21.73 -32.11
C ALA A 698 19.06 -21.76 -30.65
N THR A 699 19.17 -23.00 -30.17
CA THR A 699 20.20 -23.55 -29.27
C THR A 699 20.39 -22.92 -27.89
N SER A 700 19.74 -23.55 -26.90
CA SER A 700 20.41 -23.95 -25.66
C SER A 700 20.77 -25.44 -25.75
N ASN A 701 22.07 -25.76 -25.74
CA ASN A 701 22.54 -27.05 -25.25
C ASN A 701 23.85 -26.78 -24.50
N SER A 702 23.81 -27.12 -23.22
CA SER A 702 24.94 -27.10 -22.32
C SER A 702 25.78 -28.37 -22.48
N MET A 703 27.01 -28.27 -21.96
CA MET A 703 27.88 -29.32 -21.42
C MET A 703 29.04 -29.89 -22.27
N ILE A 704 30.26 -29.59 -21.77
CA ILE A 704 31.30 -30.52 -21.29
C ILE A 704 32.61 -30.64 -22.12
N LEU A 705 33.70 -30.28 -21.41
CA LEU A 705 35.12 -30.73 -21.43
C LEU A 705 36.08 -30.39 -22.60
N ASN A 706 37.03 -29.50 -22.28
CA ASN A 706 38.47 -29.75 -22.14
C ASN A 706 39.19 -30.63 -23.20
N GLN A 707 40.15 -30.03 -23.94
CA GLN A 707 41.57 -30.46 -24.12
C GLN A 707 42.18 -29.95 -25.45
N GLY A 708 43.43 -29.46 -25.39
CA GLY A 708 44.46 -29.77 -26.40
C GLY A 708 44.76 -28.75 -27.51
N ALA A 709 45.87 -28.01 -27.31
CA ALA A 709 47.04 -27.79 -28.20
C ALA A 709 46.94 -27.67 -29.74
N ASP A 710 47.84 -26.83 -30.25
CA ASP A 710 48.46 -26.73 -31.59
C ASP A 710 47.64 -26.14 -32.76
N GLN A 711 47.82 -24.84 -33.02
CA GLN A 711 48.70 -24.29 -34.07
C GLN A 711 48.72 -22.75 -34.06
#